data_AF-A0A670Z4I2-F1
#
_entry.id   AF-A0A670Z4I2-F1
#
_cell.length_a   1.000
_cell.length_b   1.000
_cell.length_c   1.000
_cell.angle_alpha   90.00
_cell.angle_beta   90.00
_cell.angle_gamma   90.00
#
_symmetry.space_group_name_H-M   'P 1'
#
loop_
_entity.id
_entity.type
_entity.pdbx_description
1 polymer ?
#
loop_
_entity_poly.entity_id
_entity_poly.type
_entity_poly.pdbx_seq_one_letter_code
_entity_poly.pdbx_strand_id
1 'polypeptide(L)'
;PDPVSSGKPPGMKLPQHPKATFVPWVDCSHGQKIPPSFQVEFQLGGSEMQKFSSGVLCISQTLKKKKGRKFTFLPYFFFPFTVFGTATWIGTQKRPWPELSDPPFLFPPAEGMLVIKKIDLMSGRMGANRRAHHTDEYEYDNLIIRRGQPFDMKLHFQQPYDSDDHRVCLEFLIGPNPQPSKGTHILVPVGGSSPGMGWSAEMTSSDDNTMSIRVCPSPRAVIGKYQFSVKTRSKAGEYAAPFDPNNEVYILFNPWCAEDSVHMPQSDCLKEYVLNETGRIYYGTESQIGERTWNYAQFDQGILDACLFMLDKRGMPHASRADPIMVSRVVSAMVNSLDDNGVLVGNWTGDYSRGTNPSAWVGSRDILLKYHRTGYPVLYGQCWVFAGVVTSVLRCLGIATRTVTNYNSAHDTDVSLTMDIYFDENMKPLEHLNADSVWNFHVWNDCWMKRPDLPSGFDGWQVVDATPQESSSGIFCCGPCSVEAIKNGLVYMKYDASFCFAEVNSDKVYWQRQADGTFKIVYVEEKAIGHLISTKAVGSHQRQDITSLYKHPEGSEAERKAVETAAKHGTKAHIYTNKEWGEDISVTVDTQEAYTGQDISLRVILKNRSSMPRNVSLNLFVAVMYYTGVTGSNFKQEQRQVQIPAGGAQQVPMVISYPEYKPHLVDQGAMKLSISGKVTETGQVIAKEHTFRLRTPDLTLTLLGPAIVGQETQVQIVFKNPLPVTLTNATFHIEGSGLSTPNTMTVGDIGPHQTVRLCQNFTPLRAGRRQLVASLDSPQLSQVHGVLTIDVAQNPPRGPSASPAPTRGSPARGRGSPGRTRGSPAAT
;
A
#
# COMPACT_ATOMS: atom_id res chain seq x y z
N PRO A 1 54.04 21.36 -38.79
CA PRO A 1 54.11 22.11 -40.07
C PRO A 1 52.69 22.42 -40.58
N ASP A 2 52.17 23.57 -40.18
CA ASP A 2 51.07 24.27 -40.88
C ASP A 2 51.67 25.02 -42.09
N PRO A 3 50.91 25.26 -43.19
CA PRO A 3 50.04 26.45 -43.25
C PRO A 3 48.73 26.37 -44.08
N VAL A 4 47.68 27.01 -43.52
CA VAL A 4 46.82 28.09 -44.07
C VAL A 4 45.86 27.86 -45.28
N SER A 5 44.56 27.82 -44.92
CA SER A 5 43.34 28.48 -45.43
C SER A 5 42.92 28.53 -46.91
N SER A 6 41.66 28.16 -47.19
CA SER A 6 40.68 29.00 -47.94
C SER A 6 39.23 28.46 -47.90
N GLY A 7 38.28 29.30 -47.46
CA GLY A 7 36.93 29.50 -48.04
C GLY A 7 35.80 28.45 -47.83
N LYS A 8 34.78 28.81 -47.02
CA LYS A 8 33.41 28.24 -47.05
C LYS A 8 32.37 29.36 -47.29
N PRO A 9 31.29 29.12 -48.07
CA PRO A 9 30.06 29.93 -48.06
C PRO A 9 28.98 29.33 -47.12
N PRO A 10 27.91 30.09 -46.78
CA PRO A 10 27.19 29.97 -45.50
C PRO A 10 26.05 28.95 -45.48
N GLY A 11 25.83 28.37 -44.29
CA GLY A 11 24.81 27.37 -44.00
C GLY A 11 23.45 27.94 -43.59
N MET A 12 22.40 27.23 -44.03
CA MET A 12 21.05 27.26 -43.47
C MET A 12 21.06 26.77 -42.01
N LYS A 13 20.41 27.52 -41.12
CA LYS A 13 20.13 27.12 -39.73
C LYS A 13 18.77 26.41 -39.66
N LEU A 14 18.77 25.17 -39.19
CA LEU A 14 17.61 24.51 -38.59
C LEU A 14 17.81 24.45 -37.05
N PRO A 15 16.75 24.48 -36.24
CA PRO A 15 16.83 24.74 -34.80
C PRO A 15 17.31 23.51 -34.01
N GLN A 16 18.25 23.74 -33.09
CA GLN A 16 18.67 22.76 -32.09
C GLN A 16 17.70 22.76 -30.89
N HIS A 17 17.29 21.56 -30.47
CA HIS A 17 16.63 21.31 -29.20
C HIS A 17 17.56 21.66 -28.02
N PRO A 18 17.03 22.17 -26.89
CA PRO A 18 17.85 22.45 -25.72
C PRO A 18 18.32 21.16 -25.04
N LYS A 19 19.64 21.01 -24.93
CA LYS A 19 20.31 20.03 -24.07
C LYS A 19 20.06 20.42 -22.60
N ALA A 20 19.42 19.53 -21.85
CA ALA A 20 19.47 19.56 -20.39
C ALA A 20 20.91 19.23 -19.96
N THR A 21 21.55 20.16 -19.25
CA THR A 21 22.88 19.95 -18.68
C THR A 21 22.68 19.63 -17.20
N PHE A 22 23.13 18.45 -16.78
CA PHE A 22 23.23 18.04 -15.38
C PHE A 22 24.18 18.99 -14.63
N VAL A 23 23.74 19.53 -13.50
CA VAL A 23 24.60 20.20 -12.52
C VAL A 23 24.78 19.23 -11.34
N PRO A 24 26.00 18.86 -10.97
CA PRO A 24 26.23 18.02 -9.79
C PRO A 24 26.06 18.83 -8.50
N TRP A 25 25.63 18.12 -7.47
CA TRP A 25 25.42 18.58 -6.10
C TRP A 25 26.63 19.35 -5.55
N VAL A 26 26.39 20.59 -5.07
CA VAL A 26 27.36 21.36 -4.27
C VAL A 26 26.84 21.42 -2.84
N ASP A 27 27.65 20.84 -1.95
CA ASP A 27 27.60 20.94 -0.50
C ASP A 27 27.76 22.41 -0.06
N CYS A 28 26.92 22.87 0.87
CA CYS A 28 27.02 24.19 1.47
C CYS A 28 26.77 24.09 2.97
N SER A 29 27.79 23.56 3.67
CA SER A 29 28.09 23.93 5.04
C SER A 29 28.79 25.31 5.07
N HIS A 30 28.50 26.08 6.12
CA HIS A 30 29.09 27.39 6.52
C HIS A 30 28.27 28.63 6.13
N GLY A 31 27.85 29.36 7.17
CA GLY A 31 27.08 30.60 7.04
C GLY A 31 27.93 31.85 6.94
N GLN A 32 27.35 32.93 6.39
CA GLN A 32 27.36 34.29 6.94
C GLN A 32 26.54 35.27 6.06
N LYS A 33 25.75 36.10 6.77
CA LYS A 33 25.25 37.49 6.55
C LYS A 33 25.05 38.08 5.14
N ILE A 34 23.86 38.68 4.97
CA ILE A 34 23.36 39.52 3.85
C ILE A 34 23.65 41.02 4.13
N PRO A 35 23.83 41.86 3.08
CA PRO A 35 23.38 43.26 3.09
C PRO A 35 22.51 43.67 1.86
N PRO A 36 21.80 44.82 1.89
CA PRO A 36 20.57 45.03 1.11
C PRO A 36 20.60 46.07 -0.02
N SER A 37 19.55 46.00 -0.86
CA SER A 37 18.83 47.05 -1.62
C SER A 37 19.34 47.55 -2.97
N PHE A 38 18.46 47.48 -3.98
CA PHE A 38 18.32 48.42 -5.11
C PHE A 38 16.82 48.49 -5.50
N GLN A 39 16.25 49.70 -5.55
CA GLN A 39 14.89 50.01 -6.01
C GLN A 39 14.94 50.68 -7.40
N VAL A 40 13.92 50.45 -8.23
CA VAL A 40 13.58 51.27 -9.40
C VAL A 40 12.07 51.53 -9.37
N GLU A 41 11.69 52.80 -9.40
CA GLU A 41 10.31 53.29 -9.47
C GLU A 41 9.74 53.22 -10.90
N PHE A 42 8.43 52.96 -11.01
CA PHE A 42 7.63 53.44 -12.13
C PHE A 42 6.33 54.07 -11.62
N GLN A 43 6.10 55.30 -12.09
CA GLN A 43 4.92 56.13 -11.86
C GLN A 43 3.80 55.73 -12.84
N LEU A 44 2.56 55.58 -12.34
CA LEU A 44 1.36 55.54 -13.18
C LEU A 44 0.33 56.54 -12.65
N GLY A 45 -0.10 57.43 -13.56
CA GLY A 45 -1.06 58.50 -13.33
C GLY A 45 -2.52 58.02 -13.22
N GLY A 46 -3.35 58.92 -12.69
CA GLY A 46 -4.79 58.75 -12.38
C GLY A 46 -5.66 58.26 -13.54
N SER A 47 -6.92 57.86 -13.31
CA SER A 47 -7.96 58.65 -12.63
C SER A 47 -9.21 57.83 -12.27
N GLU A 48 -9.85 58.27 -11.18
CA GLU A 48 -11.29 58.22 -10.81
C GLU A 48 -12.05 56.89 -10.64
N MET A 49 -12.48 56.68 -9.38
CA MET A 49 -13.53 55.77 -8.92
C MET A 49 -14.93 56.36 -9.17
N GLN A 50 -15.85 55.57 -9.71
CA GLN A 50 -17.28 55.68 -9.41
C GLN A 50 -17.86 54.30 -9.07
N LYS A 51 -18.60 54.24 -7.96
CA LYS A 51 -19.34 53.08 -7.43
C LYS A 51 -20.63 52.88 -8.22
N PHE A 52 -20.97 51.64 -8.56
CA PHE A 52 -22.37 51.20 -8.67
C PHE A 52 -22.56 49.74 -8.21
N SER A 53 -23.67 49.54 -7.49
CA SER A 53 -24.20 48.32 -6.92
C SER A 53 -25.00 47.48 -7.93
N SER A 54 -25.01 46.17 -7.70
CA SER A 54 -26.03 45.17 -8.13
C SER A 54 -26.43 45.12 -9.62
N GLY A 55 -26.09 44.02 -10.29
CA GLY A 55 -26.73 43.67 -11.56
C GLY A 55 -26.02 42.53 -12.29
N VAL A 56 -26.72 41.39 -12.41
CA VAL A 56 -26.36 40.25 -13.27
C VAL A 56 -26.23 40.71 -14.71
N LEU A 57 -25.13 40.39 -15.40
CA LEU A 57 -25.01 40.56 -16.85
C LEU A 57 -24.83 39.20 -17.54
N CYS A 58 -25.91 38.75 -18.16
CA CYS A 58 -25.91 37.71 -19.19
C CYS A 58 -25.45 38.37 -20.50
N ILE A 59 -24.33 37.91 -21.09
CA ILE A 59 -23.92 38.34 -22.42
C ILE A 59 -24.20 37.19 -23.40
N SER A 60 -25.25 37.35 -24.20
CA SER A 60 -25.37 36.64 -25.48
C SER A 60 -24.56 37.41 -26.52
N GLN A 61 -23.74 36.72 -27.31
CA GLN A 61 -23.12 37.32 -28.49
C GLN A 61 -23.74 36.75 -29.75
N THR A 62 -24.47 37.62 -30.45
CA THR A 62 -24.95 37.44 -31.81
C THR A 62 -23.80 37.72 -32.78
N LEU A 63 -23.38 36.74 -33.60
CA LEU A 63 -22.37 36.93 -34.65
C LEU A 63 -23.04 37.17 -36.02
N LYS A 64 -22.86 38.38 -36.56
CA LYS A 64 -23.19 38.76 -37.94
C LYS A 64 -22.19 38.13 -38.92
N LYS A 65 -22.71 37.40 -39.92
CA LYS A 65 -21.99 36.89 -41.09
C LYS A 65 -21.43 38.02 -41.97
N LYS A 66 -20.16 37.93 -42.35
CA LYS A 66 -19.62 38.47 -43.61
C LYS A 66 -18.77 37.42 -44.32
N LYS A 67 -18.89 37.43 -45.65
CA LYS A 67 -18.58 36.37 -46.62
C LYS A 67 -17.08 36.02 -46.73
N GLY A 68 -16.81 34.73 -46.90
CA GLY A 68 -15.93 34.22 -47.97
C GLY A 68 -14.47 33.97 -47.63
N ARG A 69 -14.15 32.73 -47.19
CA ARG A 69 -13.07 31.85 -47.68
C ARG A 69 -12.99 30.61 -46.78
N LYS A 70 -12.95 29.43 -47.40
CA LYS A 70 -12.79 28.12 -46.73
C LYS A 70 -11.33 27.93 -46.35
N PHE A 71 -11.04 27.59 -45.09
CA PHE A 71 -9.80 26.94 -44.69
C PHE A 71 -10.07 25.81 -43.70
N THR A 72 -9.34 24.73 -43.92
CA THR A 72 -9.42 23.38 -43.32
C THR A 72 -8.99 23.39 -41.86
N PHE A 73 -9.71 22.66 -41.00
CA PHE A 73 -9.41 22.52 -39.56
C PHE A 73 -8.31 21.48 -39.32
N LEU A 74 -7.28 21.85 -38.54
CA LEU A 74 -6.45 20.97 -37.73
C LEU A 74 -6.32 21.63 -36.35
N PRO A 75 -6.62 20.95 -35.23
CA PRO A 75 -6.55 21.57 -33.91
C PRO A 75 -5.12 21.48 -33.35
N TYR A 76 -4.49 22.63 -33.12
CA TYR A 76 -3.37 22.76 -32.19
C TYR A 76 -3.84 23.51 -30.95
N PHE A 77 -3.38 23.00 -29.80
CA PHE A 77 -3.62 23.45 -28.44
C PHE A 77 -3.36 24.95 -28.22
N PHE A 78 -4.29 25.62 -27.51
CA PHE A 78 -4.04 26.92 -26.88
C PHE A 78 -3.68 26.69 -25.40
N PHE A 79 -2.48 27.11 -25.02
CA PHE A 79 -2.08 27.36 -23.63
C PHE A 79 -2.67 28.70 -23.15
N PRO A 80 -3.19 28.81 -21.92
CA PRO A 80 -3.35 30.10 -21.27
C PRO A 80 -2.10 30.45 -20.46
N PHE A 81 -1.43 31.53 -20.85
CA PHE A 81 -0.50 32.26 -19.98
C PHE A 81 -1.28 32.86 -18.81
N THR A 82 -0.95 32.46 -17.57
CA THR A 82 -1.40 33.13 -16.35
C THR A 82 -0.25 33.95 -15.80
N VAL A 83 -0.45 35.27 -15.70
CA VAL A 83 0.50 36.21 -15.09
C VAL A 83 0.42 36.04 -13.57
N PHE A 84 1.52 35.62 -12.93
CA PHE A 84 1.68 35.60 -11.49
C PHE A 84 2.12 36.99 -11.00
N GLY A 85 1.24 37.67 -10.25
CA GLY A 85 1.63 38.77 -9.37
C GLY A 85 1.99 38.21 -8.00
N THR A 86 3.25 38.37 -7.59
CA THR A 86 3.74 38.05 -6.25
C THR A 86 3.48 39.23 -5.30
N ALA A 87 2.68 38.99 -4.26
CA ALA A 87 2.60 39.87 -3.10
C ALA A 87 3.30 39.17 -1.92
N THR A 88 4.43 39.72 -1.48
CA THR A 88 5.15 39.34 -0.27
C THR A 88 4.35 39.74 0.97
N TRP A 89 4.09 38.76 1.82
CA TRP A 89 3.52 38.91 3.15
C TRP A 89 4.57 39.51 4.11
N ILE A 90 4.33 40.72 4.61
CA ILE A 90 4.94 41.22 5.86
C ILE A 90 3.89 41.00 6.96
N GLY A 91 4.33 40.36 8.03
CA GLY A 91 3.46 39.74 9.02
C GLY A 91 2.53 40.68 9.76
N THR A 92 1.41 40.13 10.21
CA THR A 92 0.75 40.48 11.47
C THR A 92 -0.12 39.31 11.91
N GLN A 93 0.04 38.96 13.18
CA GLN A 93 -0.93 38.34 14.10
C GLN A 93 -1.84 37.21 13.59
N LYS A 94 -1.74 36.07 14.29
CA LYS A 94 -2.77 35.01 14.36
C LYS A 94 -4.16 35.67 14.44
N ARG A 95 -4.89 35.70 13.33
CA ARG A 95 -6.35 35.81 13.36
C ARG A 95 -6.91 34.39 13.48
N PRO A 96 -7.79 34.10 14.44
CA PRO A 96 -8.57 32.89 14.41
C PRO A 96 -9.35 32.85 13.09
N TRP A 97 -9.55 31.64 12.55
CA TRP A 97 -10.55 31.37 11.54
C TRP A 97 -11.85 32.09 11.91
N PRO A 98 -12.60 32.69 10.96
CA PRO A 98 -13.91 33.22 11.31
C PRO A 98 -14.72 32.04 11.84
N GLU A 99 -15.03 32.07 13.13
CA GLU A 99 -16.23 31.40 13.62
C GLU A 99 -17.34 31.84 12.67
N LEU A 100 -17.96 30.87 12.00
CA LEU A 100 -19.24 31.08 11.34
C LEU A 100 -20.24 31.46 12.44
N SER A 101 -20.21 32.74 12.80
CA SER A 101 -21.16 33.37 13.70
C SER A 101 -22.49 33.45 12.96
N ASP A 102 -23.45 32.73 13.53
CA ASP A 102 -24.89 32.72 13.30
C ASP A 102 -25.42 31.97 12.06
N PRO A 103 -26.31 30.96 12.26
CA PRO A 103 -27.04 30.35 11.16
C PRO A 103 -28.00 31.38 10.53
N PRO A 104 -28.20 31.35 9.20
CA PRO A 104 -29.08 32.29 8.54
C PRO A 104 -30.54 31.99 8.95
N PHE A 105 -31.17 32.93 9.65
CA PHE A 105 -32.62 33.02 9.87
C PHE A 105 -33.35 31.70 10.20
N LEU A 106 -33.28 31.24 11.45
CA LEU A 106 -34.28 30.32 11.99
C LEU A 106 -35.49 31.14 12.47
N PHE A 107 -36.40 31.48 11.56
CA PHE A 107 -37.78 31.68 12.00
C PHE A 107 -38.25 30.35 12.61
N PRO A 108 -38.95 30.35 13.76
CA PRO A 108 -39.55 29.12 14.27
C PRO A 108 -40.42 28.52 13.15
N PRO A 109 -40.39 27.19 12.95
CA PRO A 109 -41.18 26.55 11.91
C PRO A 109 -42.64 26.99 12.06
N ALA A 110 -43.26 27.38 10.94
CA ALA A 110 -44.63 27.86 10.96
C ALA A 110 -45.57 26.76 11.50
N GLU A 111 -46.62 27.18 12.20
CA GLU A 111 -47.62 26.27 12.73
C GLU A 111 -48.23 25.42 11.59
N GLY A 112 -48.23 24.11 11.77
CA GLY A 112 -48.68 23.14 10.75
C GLY A 112 -47.58 22.53 9.86
N MET A 113 -46.32 23.01 9.90
CA MET A 113 -45.21 22.36 9.19
C MET A 113 -44.75 21.08 9.89
N LEU A 114 -44.54 19.96 9.18
CA LEU A 114 -43.99 18.72 9.75
C LEU A 114 -42.54 18.88 10.22
N VAL A 115 -42.31 18.97 11.54
CA VAL A 115 -40.98 19.25 12.10
C VAL A 115 -40.30 17.96 12.61
N ILE A 116 -39.04 17.77 12.25
CA ILE A 116 -38.20 16.69 12.79
C ILE A 116 -37.76 17.02 14.22
N LYS A 117 -38.07 16.13 15.16
CA LYS A 117 -37.61 16.14 16.55
C LYS A 117 -36.27 15.42 16.72
N LYS A 118 -36.13 14.24 16.10
CA LYS A 118 -34.92 13.40 16.19
C LYS A 118 -34.79 12.52 14.95
N ILE A 119 -33.56 12.36 14.49
CA ILE A 119 -33.17 11.34 13.52
C ILE A 119 -32.50 10.20 14.29
N ASP A 120 -32.95 8.96 14.12
CA ASP A 120 -32.32 7.77 14.68
C ASP A 120 -31.86 6.86 13.54
N LEU A 121 -30.56 6.91 13.24
CA LEU A 121 -29.91 6.10 12.20
C LEU A 121 -29.67 4.64 12.62
N MET A 122 -30.04 4.28 13.86
CA MET A 122 -29.77 2.95 14.43
C MET A 122 -28.28 2.56 14.29
N SER A 123 -27.39 3.53 14.56
CA SER A 123 -25.95 3.49 14.24
C SER A 123 -25.09 2.64 15.18
N GLY A 124 -25.67 2.11 16.27
CA GLY A 124 -24.93 1.36 17.27
C GLY A 124 -24.12 0.22 16.65
N ARG A 125 -22.85 0.08 17.05
CA ARG A 125 -21.90 -0.91 16.50
C ARG A 125 -22.44 -2.34 16.52
N MET A 126 -23.05 -2.74 17.63
CA MET A 126 -23.71 -4.06 17.77
C MET A 126 -25.16 -4.07 17.25
N GLY A 127 -25.60 -2.99 16.61
CA GLY A 127 -26.93 -2.83 16.03
C GLY A 127 -27.16 -3.69 14.79
N ALA A 128 -28.40 -3.72 14.30
CA ALA A 128 -28.77 -4.53 13.13
C ALA A 128 -28.09 -4.04 11.85
N ASN A 129 -28.09 -2.72 11.60
CA ASN A 129 -27.50 -2.13 10.40
C ASN A 129 -26.01 -2.45 10.27
N ARG A 130 -25.21 -2.10 11.28
CA ARG A 130 -23.75 -2.23 11.24
C ARG A 130 -23.33 -3.70 11.06
N ARG A 131 -24.01 -4.65 11.72
CA ARG A 131 -23.79 -6.10 11.55
C ARG A 131 -24.19 -6.61 10.17
N ALA A 132 -25.37 -6.22 9.66
CA ALA A 132 -25.82 -6.62 8.33
C ALA A 132 -24.88 -6.10 7.22
N HIS A 133 -24.30 -4.92 7.41
CA HIS A 133 -23.34 -4.32 6.49
C HIS A 133 -21.88 -4.76 6.73
N HIS A 134 -21.60 -5.63 7.70
CA HIS A 134 -20.23 -6.06 8.05
C HIS A 134 -19.30 -4.85 8.31
N THR A 135 -19.76 -3.95 9.17
CA THR A 135 -19.01 -2.76 9.61
C THR A 135 -19.00 -2.58 11.14
N ASP A 136 -19.60 -3.49 11.90
CA ASP A 136 -19.67 -3.47 13.37
C ASP A 136 -18.30 -3.39 14.07
N GLU A 137 -17.25 -3.90 13.42
CA GLU A 137 -15.88 -3.84 13.92
C GLU A 137 -15.28 -2.42 13.88
N TYR A 138 -15.72 -1.53 12.97
CA TYR A 138 -15.23 -0.14 12.91
C TYR A 138 -15.51 0.58 14.23
N GLU A 139 -14.46 1.12 14.86
CA GLU A 139 -14.52 1.87 16.09
C GLU A 139 -15.02 3.30 15.81
N TYR A 140 -16.30 3.43 15.49
CA TYR A 140 -17.00 4.69 15.18
C TYR A 140 -18.44 4.64 15.70
N ASP A 141 -18.93 5.76 16.23
CA ASP A 141 -20.31 5.94 16.69
C ASP A 141 -21.28 6.29 15.54
N ASN A 142 -20.76 6.93 14.48
CA ASN A 142 -21.51 7.22 13.26
C ASN A 142 -21.97 5.95 12.55
N LEU A 143 -23.05 6.07 11.78
CA LEU A 143 -23.51 4.98 10.92
C LEU A 143 -22.49 4.80 9.77
N ILE A 144 -22.02 3.56 9.59
CA ILE A 144 -21.24 3.15 8.43
C ILE A 144 -22.00 2.03 7.75
N ILE A 145 -22.20 2.17 6.45
CA ILE A 145 -22.90 1.21 5.61
C ILE A 145 -22.11 0.96 4.33
N ARG A 146 -22.53 -0.05 3.58
CA ARG A 146 -21.98 -0.38 2.26
C ARG A 146 -23.03 -0.10 1.21
N ARG A 147 -22.62 0.49 0.08
CA ARG A 147 -23.52 0.86 -1.02
C ARG A 147 -24.27 -0.35 -1.60
N GLY A 148 -25.43 -0.13 -2.22
CA GLY A 148 -26.21 -1.22 -2.84
C GLY A 148 -26.87 -2.20 -1.86
N GLN A 149 -26.93 -1.87 -0.57
CA GLN A 149 -27.57 -2.71 0.45
C GLN A 149 -28.46 -1.83 1.35
N PRO A 150 -29.68 -2.27 1.69
CA PRO A 150 -30.60 -1.47 2.50
C PRO A 150 -30.23 -1.43 3.99
N PHE A 151 -30.54 -0.30 4.63
CA PHE A 151 -30.45 -0.10 6.07
C PHE A 151 -31.75 0.52 6.62
N ASP A 152 -32.03 0.32 7.90
CA ASP A 152 -33.23 0.82 8.56
C ASP A 152 -32.94 2.07 9.39
N MET A 153 -33.87 3.02 9.46
CA MET A 153 -33.77 4.20 10.31
C MET A 153 -35.15 4.65 10.80
N LYS A 154 -35.18 5.52 11.81
CA LYS A 154 -36.41 6.12 12.33
C LYS A 154 -36.34 7.64 12.33
N LEU A 155 -37.45 8.25 11.94
CA LEU A 155 -37.67 9.68 12.07
C LEU A 155 -38.70 9.91 13.16
N HIS A 156 -38.37 10.78 14.11
CA HIS A 156 -39.31 11.24 15.12
C HIS A 156 -39.71 12.68 14.80
N PHE A 157 -41.01 12.92 14.68
CA PHE A 157 -41.60 14.21 14.40
C PHE A 157 -42.14 14.85 15.69
N GLN A 158 -42.43 16.16 15.64
CA GLN A 158 -43.11 16.85 16.74
C GLN A 158 -44.62 16.61 16.74
N GLN A 159 -45.17 16.21 15.59
CA GLN A 159 -46.59 15.92 15.37
C GLN A 159 -46.78 14.62 14.55
N PRO A 160 -48.02 14.11 14.45
CA PRO A 160 -48.28 12.92 13.65
C PRO A 160 -48.01 13.12 12.15
N TYR A 161 -47.57 12.05 11.49
CA TYR A 161 -47.41 12.05 10.04
C TYR A 161 -48.74 11.76 9.33
N ASP A 162 -49.20 12.71 8.49
CA ASP A 162 -50.32 12.54 7.57
C ASP A 162 -49.81 12.34 6.13
N SER A 163 -50.09 11.18 5.52
CA SER A 163 -49.67 10.88 4.14
C SER A 163 -50.40 11.71 3.08
N ASP A 164 -51.54 12.31 3.39
CA ASP A 164 -52.30 13.12 2.42
C ASP A 164 -51.73 14.55 2.32
N ASP A 165 -51.15 15.06 3.40
CA ASP A 165 -50.56 16.41 3.44
C ASP A 165 -49.02 16.42 3.39
N HIS A 166 -48.36 15.48 4.06
CA HIS A 166 -46.93 15.55 4.28
C HIS A 166 -46.12 14.76 3.25
N ARG A 167 -44.96 15.29 2.87
CA ARG A 167 -43.95 14.60 2.08
C ARG A 167 -42.61 14.70 2.79
N VAL A 168 -41.88 13.59 2.82
CA VAL A 168 -40.55 13.49 3.44
C VAL A 168 -39.52 13.16 2.37
N CYS A 169 -38.40 13.86 2.39
CA CYS A 169 -37.27 13.65 1.49
C CYS A 169 -35.98 13.60 2.32
N LEU A 170 -35.20 12.55 2.11
CA LEU A 170 -33.88 12.39 2.71
C LEU A 170 -32.84 13.09 1.84
N GLU A 171 -31.93 13.83 2.43
CA GLU A 171 -30.88 14.55 1.70
C GLU A 171 -29.49 14.07 2.15
N PHE A 172 -28.69 13.62 1.18
CA PHE A 172 -27.30 13.25 1.36
C PHE A 172 -26.41 14.19 0.54
N LEU A 173 -25.45 14.84 1.18
CA LEU A 173 -24.49 15.75 0.56
C LEU A 173 -23.07 15.24 0.80
N ILE A 174 -22.23 15.29 -0.23
CA ILE A 174 -20.82 14.94 -0.11
C ILE A 174 -19.93 15.88 -0.92
N GLY A 175 -18.80 16.25 -0.31
CA GLY A 175 -17.81 17.15 -0.89
C GLY A 175 -18.18 18.64 -0.77
N PRO A 176 -17.26 19.53 -1.19
CA PRO A 176 -17.39 20.97 -0.95
C PRO A 176 -18.44 21.66 -1.86
N ASN A 177 -18.76 21.06 -3.00
CA ASN A 177 -19.74 21.59 -3.96
C ASN A 177 -20.67 20.48 -4.47
N PRO A 178 -21.61 19.99 -3.63
CA PRO A 178 -22.55 18.92 -3.97
C PRO A 178 -23.41 19.27 -5.18
N GLN A 179 -23.56 18.33 -6.13
CA GLN A 179 -24.39 18.51 -7.33
C GLN A 179 -25.15 17.22 -7.68
N PRO A 180 -26.45 17.29 -8.01
CA PRO A 180 -27.22 16.12 -8.42
C PRO A 180 -26.66 15.44 -9.66
N SER A 181 -26.26 16.20 -10.69
CA SER A 181 -25.69 15.67 -11.93
C SER A 181 -24.39 14.88 -11.74
N LYS A 182 -23.71 15.07 -10.60
CA LYS A 182 -22.46 14.39 -10.24
C LYS A 182 -22.66 13.28 -9.20
N GLY A 183 -23.89 13.01 -8.79
CA GLY A 183 -24.19 12.04 -7.73
C GLY A 183 -23.61 12.41 -6.36
N THR A 184 -23.40 13.70 -6.10
CA THR A 184 -22.84 14.21 -4.83
C THR A 184 -23.85 14.99 -3.99
N HIS A 185 -25.01 15.30 -4.56
CA HIS A 185 -26.21 15.76 -3.86
C HIS A 185 -27.34 14.80 -4.21
N ILE A 186 -27.80 14.01 -3.24
CA ILE A 186 -28.82 12.98 -3.43
C ILE A 186 -30.05 13.36 -2.62
N LEU A 187 -31.20 13.39 -3.29
CA LEU A 187 -32.52 13.64 -2.69
C LEU A 187 -33.38 12.40 -2.87
N VAL A 188 -33.71 11.72 -1.78
CA VAL A 188 -34.45 10.46 -1.77
C VAL A 188 -35.84 10.67 -1.18
N PRO A 189 -36.91 10.78 -1.99
CA PRO A 189 -38.27 10.87 -1.47
C PRO A 189 -38.68 9.55 -0.80
N VAL A 190 -39.30 9.62 0.37
CA VAL A 190 -39.84 8.45 1.09
C VAL A 190 -41.11 7.97 0.39
N GLY A 191 -41.22 6.67 0.14
CA GLY A 191 -42.30 6.06 -0.65
C GLY A 191 -42.01 6.04 -2.16
N GLY A 192 -40.77 6.32 -2.57
CA GLY A 192 -40.37 6.31 -3.97
C GLY A 192 -38.89 5.98 -4.17
N SER A 193 -38.44 6.12 -5.42
CA SER A 193 -37.03 6.03 -5.79
C SER A 193 -36.56 7.36 -6.37
N SER A 194 -35.26 7.62 -6.29
CA SER A 194 -34.61 8.73 -6.99
C SER A 194 -34.43 8.35 -8.47
N PRO A 195 -35.21 8.93 -9.41
CA PRO A 195 -35.16 8.51 -10.81
C PRO A 195 -33.73 8.68 -11.37
N GLY A 196 -33.17 7.61 -11.94
CA GLY A 196 -31.85 7.62 -12.58
C GLY A 196 -30.64 7.53 -11.63
N MET A 197 -30.81 7.64 -10.30
CA MET A 197 -29.70 7.53 -9.33
C MET A 197 -29.60 6.17 -8.65
N GLY A 198 -30.67 5.37 -8.66
CA GLY A 198 -30.69 4.03 -8.04
C GLY A 198 -30.80 4.02 -6.52
N TRP A 199 -31.12 5.17 -5.90
CA TRP A 199 -31.44 5.26 -4.47
C TRP A 199 -32.95 5.10 -4.24
N SER A 200 -33.34 4.47 -3.14
CA SER A 200 -34.74 4.37 -2.73
C SER A 200 -34.92 4.51 -1.22
N ALA A 201 -36.10 4.95 -0.81
CA ALA A 201 -36.53 4.96 0.59
C ALA A 201 -37.99 4.53 0.67
N GLU A 202 -38.26 3.48 1.43
CA GLU A 202 -39.61 2.95 1.66
C GLU A 202 -40.01 3.17 3.12
N MET A 203 -41.26 3.59 3.35
CA MET A 203 -41.83 3.64 4.69
C MET A 203 -42.24 2.21 5.09
N THR A 204 -41.66 1.67 6.15
CA THR A 204 -41.96 0.31 6.62
C THR A 204 -43.07 0.31 7.66
N SER A 205 -43.15 1.36 8.48
CA SER A 205 -44.27 1.61 9.39
C SER A 205 -44.35 3.09 9.79
N SER A 206 -45.51 3.51 10.25
CA SER A 206 -45.73 4.82 10.87
C SER A 206 -46.60 4.65 12.11
N ASP A 207 -46.12 5.14 13.26
CA ASP A 207 -46.80 5.11 14.56
C ASP A 207 -46.83 6.53 15.16
N ASP A 208 -48.01 7.16 15.19
CA ASP A 208 -48.21 8.55 15.63
C ASP A 208 -47.14 9.51 15.07
N ASN A 209 -46.15 9.84 15.90
CA ASN A 209 -45.07 10.80 15.65
C ASN A 209 -43.77 10.13 15.18
N THR A 210 -43.74 8.82 14.93
CA THR A 210 -42.55 8.09 14.49
C THR A 210 -42.81 7.42 13.14
N MET A 211 -41.81 7.48 12.27
CA MET A 211 -41.81 6.81 10.97
C MET A 211 -40.56 5.94 10.87
N SER A 212 -40.77 4.66 10.60
CA SER A 212 -39.69 3.73 10.29
C SER A 212 -39.51 3.66 8.77
N ILE A 213 -38.26 3.77 8.34
CA ILE A 213 -37.88 3.88 6.92
C ILE A 213 -36.79 2.87 6.64
N ARG A 214 -36.88 2.20 5.49
CA ARG A 214 -35.78 1.43 4.91
C ARG A 214 -35.21 2.17 3.71
N VAL A 215 -33.91 2.44 3.73
CA VAL A 215 -33.21 3.20 2.71
C VAL A 215 -32.23 2.29 2.00
N CYS A 216 -32.25 2.28 0.67
CA CYS A 216 -31.30 1.54 -0.16
C CYS A 216 -30.43 2.52 -0.97
N PRO A 217 -29.13 2.67 -0.62
CA PRO A 217 -28.19 3.40 -1.45
C PRO A 217 -27.95 2.68 -2.78
N SER A 218 -27.70 3.44 -3.85
CA SER A 218 -27.30 2.89 -5.14
C SER A 218 -26.02 2.03 -5.03
N PRO A 219 -25.90 0.90 -5.75
CA PRO A 219 -24.65 0.13 -5.83
C PRO A 219 -23.51 0.91 -6.52
N ARG A 220 -23.82 2.06 -7.14
CA ARG A 220 -22.85 3.00 -7.73
C ARG A 220 -22.67 4.28 -6.92
N ALA A 221 -23.17 4.31 -5.67
CA ALA A 221 -23.00 5.48 -4.81
C ALA A 221 -21.50 5.79 -4.62
N VAL A 222 -21.20 7.09 -4.54
CA VAL A 222 -19.88 7.61 -4.19
C VAL A 222 -19.53 7.13 -2.78
N ILE A 223 -18.31 6.64 -2.55
CA ILE A 223 -17.88 6.32 -1.19
C ILE A 223 -17.38 7.57 -0.45
N GLY A 224 -17.53 7.59 0.86
CA GLY A 224 -17.05 8.66 1.73
C GLY A 224 -18.02 9.01 2.84
N LYS A 225 -17.78 10.17 3.46
CA LYS A 225 -18.56 10.70 4.58
C LYS A 225 -19.60 11.69 4.07
N TYR A 226 -20.88 11.36 4.27
CA TYR A 226 -22.01 12.17 3.84
C TYR A 226 -22.54 13.01 5.00
N GLN A 227 -22.81 14.27 4.71
CA GLN A 227 -23.74 15.07 5.51
C GLN A 227 -25.15 14.58 5.21
N PHE A 228 -25.91 14.29 6.26
CA PHE A 228 -27.27 13.79 6.15
C PHE A 228 -28.25 14.76 6.81
N SER A 229 -29.36 15.03 6.13
CA SER A 229 -30.47 15.80 6.69
C SER A 229 -31.81 15.30 6.14
N VAL A 230 -32.90 15.82 6.69
CA VAL A 230 -34.27 15.50 6.24
C VAL A 230 -35.00 16.78 5.91
N LYS A 231 -35.65 16.79 4.75
CA LYS A 231 -36.54 17.84 4.29
C LYS A 231 -37.98 17.33 4.32
N THR A 232 -38.87 18.16 4.82
CA THR A 232 -40.30 17.90 4.84
C THR A 232 -41.04 18.99 4.09
N ARG A 233 -42.14 18.62 3.44
CA ARG A 233 -43.05 19.54 2.76
C ARG A 233 -44.48 19.24 3.21
N SER A 234 -45.24 20.28 3.47
CA SER A 234 -46.67 20.26 3.84
C SER A 234 -47.39 21.41 3.13
N LYS A 235 -48.72 21.51 3.24
CA LYS A 235 -49.45 22.72 2.81
C LYS A 235 -49.01 23.98 3.56
N ALA A 236 -48.54 23.85 4.80
CA ALA A 236 -48.03 24.96 5.61
C ALA A 236 -46.63 25.46 5.17
N GLY A 237 -45.93 24.70 4.33
CA GLY A 237 -44.64 25.06 3.73
C GLY A 237 -43.58 23.96 3.86
N GLU A 238 -42.33 24.36 3.68
CA GLU A 238 -41.16 23.47 3.73
C GLU A 238 -40.34 23.67 5.00
N TYR A 239 -39.83 22.56 5.52
CA TYR A 239 -38.88 22.55 6.63
C TYR A 239 -37.67 21.71 6.25
N ALA A 240 -36.48 22.19 6.62
CA ALA A 240 -35.23 21.46 6.51
C ALA A 240 -34.65 21.29 7.92
N ALA A 241 -34.38 20.05 8.31
CA ALA A 241 -33.73 19.78 9.59
C ALA A 241 -32.33 20.45 9.61
N PRO A 242 -31.96 21.14 10.70
CA PRO A 242 -30.61 21.65 10.87
C PRO A 242 -29.57 20.54 10.72
N PHE A 243 -28.40 20.89 10.18
CA PHE A 243 -27.29 19.95 10.10
C PHE A 243 -26.82 19.57 11.51
N ASP A 244 -26.63 18.27 11.74
CA ASP A 244 -26.09 17.71 12.97
C ASP A 244 -24.99 16.70 12.59
N PRO A 245 -23.74 16.91 13.02
CA PRO A 245 -22.63 16.01 12.69
C PRO A 245 -22.81 14.59 13.23
N ASN A 246 -23.65 14.37 14.25
CA ASN A 246 -23.96 13.03 14.75
C ASN A 246 -24.76 12.20 13.74
N ASN A 247 -25.40 12.86 12.77
CA ASN A 247 -26.16 12.21 11.72
C ASN A 247 -25.33 11.93 10.46
N GLU A 248 -24.03 12.24 10.44
CA GLU A 248 -23.19 11.90 9.29
C GLU A 248 -23.14 10.39 9.04
N VAL A 249 -23.19 10.00 7.76
CA VAL A 249 -23.21 8.60 7.32
C VAL A 249 -21.99 8.31 6.46
N TYR A 250 -21.24 7.26 6.80
CA TYR A 250 -20.18 6.76 5.95
C TYR A 250 -20.73 5.68 5.01
N ILE A 251 -20.41 5.80 3.72
CA ILE A 251 -20.78 4.80 2.71
C ILE A 251 -19.50 4.24 2.09
N LEU A 252 -19.36 2.91 2.13
CA LEU A 252 -18.20 2.17 1.63
C LEU A 252 -18.55 1.33 0.40
N PHE A 253 -17.53 0.79 -0.27
CA PHE A 253 -17.70 -0.23 -1.29
C PHE A 253 -18.33 -1.50 -0.70
N ASN A 254 -19.08 -2.23 -1.52
CA ASN A 254 -19.82 -3.41 -1.09
C ASN A 254 -19.46 -4.69 -1.85
N PRO A 255 -18.48 -5.46 -1.35
CA PRO A 255 -18.08 -6.70 -2.02
C PRO A 255 -19.11 -7.83 -1.82
N TRP A 256 -20.13 -7.67 -0.96
CA TRP A 256 -21.27 -8.57 -0.82
C TRP A 256 -22.41 -8.29 -1.81
N CYS A 257 -22.45 -7.11 -2.45
CA CYS A 257 -23.51 -6.73 -3.38
C CYS A 257 -23.15 -7.14 -4.81
N ALA A 258 -23.93 -8.03 -5.44
CA ALA A 258 -23.67 -8.54 -6.78
C ALA A 258 -23.60 -7.47 -7.88
N GLU A 259 -24.31 -6.37 -7.69
CA GLU A 259 -24.35 -5.23 -8.61
C GLU A 259 -23.14 -4.29 -8.46
N ASP A 260 -22.41 -4.38 -7.35
CA ASP A 260 -21.21 -3.59 -7.12
C ASP A 260 -20.06 -4.07 -8.03
N SER A 261 -19.26 -3.12 -8.50
CA SER A 261 -18.02 -3.36 -9.24
C SER A 261 -16.97 -4.13 -8.43
N VAL A 262 -17.06 -4.17 -7.10
CA VAL A 262 -16.12 -4.90 -6.23
C VAL A 262 -16.69 -6.22 -5.71
N HIS A 263 -17.81 -6.71 -6.25
CA HIS A 263 -18.43 -7.94 -5.79
C HIS A 263 -17.47 -9.13 -5.87
N MET A 264 -17.28 -9.81 -4.75
CA MET A 264 -16.53 -11.06 -4.68
C MET A 264 -17.48 -12.20 -4.28
N PRO A 265 -17.72 -13.19 -5.17
CA PRO A 265 -18.72 -14.23 -4.92
C PRO A 265 -18.29 -15.24 -3.85
N GLN A 266 -16.99 -15.39 -3.57
CA GLN A 266 -16.47 -16.34 -2.58
C GLN A 266 -16.55 -15.75 -1.16
N SER A 267 -17.50 -16.22 -0.36
CA SER A 267 -17.76 -15.71 1.00
C SER A 267 -16.58 -15.86 1.97
N ASP A 268 -15.81 -16.96 1.90
CA ASP A 268 -14.63 -17.14 2.75
C ASP A 268 -13.49 -16.17 2.38
N CYS A 269 -13.39 -15.78 1.12
CA CYS A 269 -12.45 -14.76 0.68
C CYS A 269 -12.80 -13.38 1.23
N LEU A 270 -14.09 -13.06 1.44
CA LEU A 270 -14.51 -11.78 2.05
C LEU A 270 -14.04 -11.66 3.51
N LYS A 271 -14.07 -12.77 4.27
CA LYS A 271 -13.51 -12.80 5.62
C LYS A 271 -12.02 -12.49 5.62
N GLU A 272 -11.27 -13.05 4.66
CA GLU A 272 -9.82 -12.86 4.58
C GLU A 272 -9.40 -11.51 3.99
N TYR A 273 -10.02 -11.09 2.89
CA TYR A 273 -9.53 -9.98 2.07
C TYR A 273 -10.22 -8.65 2.36
N VAL A 274 -11.24 -8.63 3.23
CA VAL A 274 -11.93 -7.41 3.68
C VAL A 274 -11.91 -7.32 5.20
N LEU A 275 -12.35 -8.40 5.89
CA LEU A 275 -12.60 -8.36 7.34
C LEU A 275 -11.38 -8.71 8.20
N ASN A 276 -10.40 -9.45 7.70
CA ASN A 276 -9.24 -9.83 8.50
C ASN A 276 -8.31 -8.61 8.69
N GLU A 277 -8.02 -8.26 9.94
CA GLU A 277 -7.17 -7.12 10.31
C GLU A 277 -5.68 -7.48 10.42
N THR A 278 -5.33 -8.75 10.18
CA THR A 278 -3.95 -9.20 10.28
C THR A 278 -3.54 -10.06 9.08
N GLY A 279 -2.40 -9.70 8.48
CA GLY A 279 -1.85 -10.36 7.29
C GLY A 279 -0.52 -11.06 7.53
N ARG A 280 -0.02 -11.70 6.48
CA ARG A 280 1.34 -12.23 6.38
C ARG A 280 1.98 -11.66 5.11
N ILE A 281 3.16 -11.07 5.27
CA ILE A 281 3.98 -10.61 4.16
C ILE A 281 5.21 -11.50 4.10
N TYR A 282 5.49 -12.05 2.93
CA TYR A 282 6.63 -12.92 2.71
C TYR A 282 7.81 -12.10 2.17
N TYR A 283 9.03 -12.52 2.49
CA TYR A 283 10.26 -11.84 2.12
C TYR A 283 11.44 -12.81 2.03
N GLY A 284 12.63 -12.32 1.70
CA GLY A 284 13.84 -13.12 1.63
C GLY A 284 14.15 -13.58 0.21
N THR A 285 14.36 -14.87 0.00
CA THR A 285 14.67 -15.46 -1.31
C THR A 285 13.73 -16.63 -1.60
N GLU A 286 13.66 -17.07 -2.86
CA GLU A 286 12.86 -18.24 -3.24
C GLU A 286 13.23 -19.53 -2.48
N SER A 287 14.51 -19.64 -2.06
CA SER A 287 15.04 -20.78 -1.31
C SER A 287 14.96 -20.60 0.21
N GLN A 288 14.86 -19.38 0.70
CA GLN A 288 14.86 -19.03 2.12
C GLN A 288 13.75 -18.03 2.45
N ILE A 289 12.50 -18.42 2.21
CA ILE A 289 11.32 -17.60 2.46
C ILE A 289 11.23 -17.26 3.96
N GLY A 290 11.22 -15.96 4.26
CA GLY A 290 10.84 -15.39 5.54
C GLY A 290 9.38 -14.94 5.54
N GLU A 291 8.79 -14.84 6.71
CA GLU A 291 7.44 -14.32 6.88
C GLU A 291 7.39 -13.31 8.02
N ARG A 292 6.58 -12.27 7.86
CA ARG A 292 6.25 -11.32 8.94
C ARG A 292 4.75 -11.14 9.01
N THR A 293 4.26 -11.04 10.24
CA THR A 293 2.86 -10.67 10.49
C THR A 293 2.73 -9.16 10.35
N TRP A 294 1.62 -8.69 9.78
CA TRP A 294 1.34 -7.27 9.61
C TRP A 294 -0.05 -6.92 10.14
N ASN A 295 -0.12 -5.92 11.02
CA ASN A 295 -1.40 -5.40 11.53
C ASN A 295 -1.97 -4.34 10.57
N TYR A 296 -3.04 -4.67 9.86
CA TYR A 296 -3.67 -3.74 8.92
C TYR A 296 -4.51 -2.66 9.63
N ALA A 297 -5.15 -3.00 10.75
CA ALA A 297 -5.90 -2.08 11.62
C ALA A 297 -6.99 -1.26 10.91
N GLN A 298 -7.59 -1.77 9.83
CA GLN A 298 -8.54 -1.00 9.02
C GLN A 298 -9.80 -0.53 9.77
N PHE A 299 -10.10 -1.13 10.93
CA PHE A 299 -11.28 -0.80 11.74
C PHE A 299 -10.98 0.06 12.97
N ASP A 300 -9.71 0.30 13.28
CA ASP A 300 -9.31 1.14 14.41
C ASP A 300 -9.77 2.59 14.21
N GLN A 301 -10.07 3.27 15.33
CA GLN A 301 -10.53 4.65 15.33
C GLN A 301 -9.56 5.58 14.56
N GLY A 302 -10.12 6.41 13.69
CA GLY A 302 -9.38 7.40 12.89
C GLY A 302 -8.77 6.88 11.59
N ILE A 303 -8.74 5.55 11.35
CA ILE A 303 -8.17 4.98 10.12
C ILE A 303 -9.05 5.27 8.89
N LEU A 304 -10.37 5.08 9.00
CA LEU A 304 -11.29 5.45 7.92
C LEU A 304 -11.20 6.94 7.55
N ASP A 305 -11.13 7.82 8.54
CA ASP A 305 -10.92 9.26 8.29
C ASP A 305 -9.56 9.53 7.62
N ALA A 306 -8.49 8.86 8.04
CA ALA A 306 -7.18 8.96 7.40
C ALA A 306 -7.22 8.51 5.92
N CYS A 307 -7.97 7.45 5.62
CA CYS A 307 -8.16 6.97 4.25
C CYS A 307 -8.91 7.99 3.38
N LEU A 308 -9.98 8.61 3.91
CA LEU A 308 -10.73 9.64 3.19
C LEU A 308 -9.91 10.93 3.04
N PHE A 309 -9.19 11.33 4.07
CA PHE A 309 -8.26 12.46 4.06
C PHE A 309 -7.19 12.31 2.97
N MET A 310 -6.68 11.09 2.74
CA MET A 310 -5.73 10.83 1.67
C MET A 310 -6.31 11.18 0.29
N LEU A 311 -7.56 10.78 0.02
CA LEU A 311 -8.26 11.09 -1.22
C LEU A 311 -8.54 12.61 -1.35
N ASP A 312 -8.88 13.26 -0.24
CA ASP A 312 -9.07 14.72 -0.18
C ASP A 312 -7.77 15.48 -0.44
N LYS A 313 -6.66 15.04 0.18
CA LYS A 313 -5.35 15.66 0.07
C LYS A 313 -4.83 15.64 -1.36
N ARG A 314 -5.09 14.56 -2.11
CA ARG A 314 -4.81 14.49 -3.55
C ARG A 314 -5.67 15.45 -4.40
N GLY A 315 -6.79 15.91 -3.86
CA GLY A 315 -7.80 16.65 -4.62
C GLY A 315 -8.66 15.76 -5.50
N MET A 316 -8.82 14.47 -5.15
CA MET A 316 -9.65 13.53 -5.93
C MET A 316 -11.11 14.01 -5.94
N PRO A 317 -11.70 14.27 -7.13
CA PRO A 317 -13.10 14.67 -7.22
C PRO A 317 -14.00 13.63 -6.56
N HIS A 318 -14.93 14.07 -5.70
CA HIS A 318 -15.81 13.17 -4.95
C HIS A 318 -16.62 12.26 -5.88
N ALA A 319 -17.11 12.78 -7.01
CA ALA A 319 -17.83 11.98 -8.01
C ALA A 319 -17.02 10.77 -8.54
N SER A 320 -15.69 10.91 -8.63
CA SER A 320 -14.80 9.84 -9.08
C SER A 320 -14.58 8.75 -8.03
N ARG A 321 -14.95 8.98 -6.76
CA ARG A 321 -14.81 7.97 -5.70
C ARG A 321 -15.87 6.85 -5.80
N ALA A 322 -16.82 6.94 -6.72
CA ALA A 322 -17.70 5.81 -7.04
C ALA A 322 -16.97 4.67 -7.79
N ASP A 323 -15.82 4.95 -8.42
CA ASP A 323 -15.08 4.00 -9.27
C ASP A 323 -13.88 3.39 -8.51
N PRO A 324 -13.88 2.07 -8.24
CA PRO A 324 -12.77 1.42 -7.54
C PRO A 324 -11.45 1.46 -8.34
N ILE A 325 -11.50 1.59 -9.67
CA ILE A 325 -10.31 1.70 -10.52
C ILE A 325 -9.59 3.00 -10.19
N MET A 326 -10.33 4.11 -10.20
CA MET A 326 -9.78 5.43 -9.89
C MET A 326 -9.35 5.56 -8.44
N VAL A 327 -10.12 5.00 -7.49
CA VAL A 327 -9.73 4.97 -6.08
C VAL A 327 -8.42 4.20 -5.90
N SER A 328 -8.28 3.01 -6.48
CA SER A 328 -7.07 2.20 -6.35
C SER A 328 -5.85 2.89 -6.94
N ARG A 329 -6.01 3.56 -8.09
CA ARG A 329 -4.94 4.33 -8.74
C ARG A 329 -4.52 5.57 -7.95
N VAL A 330 -5.47 6.27 -7.30
CA VAL A 330 -5.15 7.39 -6.40
C VAL A 330 -4.45 6.88 -5.14
N VAL A 331 -4.88 5.74 -4.60
CA VAL A 331 -4.24 5.13 -3.43
C VAL A 331 -2.80 4.72 -3.74
N SER A 332 -2.50 4.13 -4.90
CA SER A 332 -1.11 3.78 -5.25
C SER A 332 -0.20 5.00 -5.36
N ALA A 333 -0.70 6.11 -5.93
CA ALA A 333 0.03 7.38 -5.97
C ALA A 333 0.24 7.98 -4.57
N MET A 334 -0.81 8.02 -3.75
CA MET A 334 -0.79 8.73 -2.48
C MET A 334 -0.13 7.98 -1.33
N VAL A 335 0.09 6.67 -1.46
CA VAL A 335 0.79 5.91 -0.41
C VAL A 335 2.29 6.24 -0.40
N ASN A 336 2.90 6.53 -1.55
CA ASN A 336 4.26 7.06 -1.61
C ASN A 336 4.28 8.59 -1.60
N SER A 337 5.40 9.19 -1.21
CA SER A 337 5.50 10.64 -1.04
C SER A 337 5.90 11.41 -2.29
N LEU A 338 6.35 10.74 -3.34
CA LEU A 338 6.79 11.41 -4.56
C LEU A 338 5.59 12.09 -5.23
N ASP A 339 5.84 13.23 -5.87
CA ASP A 339 4.86 14.10 -6.52
C ASP A 339 3.86 14.81 -5.58
N ASP A 340 3.13 14.06 -4.76
CA ASP A 340 1.92 14.54 -4.06
C ASP A 340 2.09 14.72 -2.53
N ASN A 341 3.30 14.54 -1.98
CA ASN A 341 3.54 14.52 -0.53
C ASN A 341 2.63 13.51 0.20
N GLY A 342 2.46 12.33 -0.37
CA GLY A 342 1.68 11.23 0.18
C GLY A 342 2.24 10.62 1.47
N VAL A 343 1.74 9.42 1.82
CA VAL A 343 1.83 8.89 3.19
C VAL A 343 3.26 8.58 3.64
N LEU A 344 4.09 7.98 2.80
CA LEU A 344 5.40 7.43 3.20
C LEU A 344 6.52 7.88 2.27
N VAL A 345 7.66 8.24 2.87
CA VAL A 345 8.92 8.46 2.14
C VAL A 345 9.68 7.15 2.02
N GLY A 346 10.00 6.77 0.78
CA GLY A 346 10.87 5.61 0.50
C GLY A 346 12.33 5.88 0.87
N ASN A 347 13.01 4.92 1.49
CA ASN A 347 14.45 5.00 1.75
C ASN A 347 15.12 3.61 1.73
N TRP A 348 16.16 3.48 0.93
CA TRP A 348 16.95 2.26 0.73
C TRP A 348 18.45 2.44 1.04
N THR A 349 18.83 3.58 1.64
CA THR A 349 20.24 3.94 1.88
C THR A 349 20.89 3.15 3.03
N GLY A 350 20.10 2.48 3.87
CA GLY A 350 20.56 1.89 5.14
C GLY A 350 20.68 2.89 6.30
N ASP A 351 20.62 4.20 6.04
CA ASP A 351 20.55 5.23 7.08
C ASP A 351 19.11 5.67 7.32
N TYR A 352 18.59 5.29 8.48
CA TYR A 352 17.24 5.63 8.94
C TYR A 352 17.23 6.57 10.14
N SER A 353 18.35 7.23 10.47
CA SER A 353 18.52 8.05 11.67
C SER A 353 17.47 9.17 11.86
N ARG A 354 16.83 9.61 10.78
CA ARG A 354 15.80 10.66 10.79
C ARG A 354 14.36 10.12 10.93
N GLY A 355 14.16 8.81 10.94
CA GLY A 355 12.84 8.19 10.90
C GLY A 355 12.84 6.79 11.50
N THR A 356 11.83 6.01 11.13
CA THR A 356 11.71 4.61 11.53
C THR A 356 12.36 3.72 10.47
N ASN A 357 13.17 2.75 10.89
CA ASN A 357 13.66 1.69 10.00
C ASN A 357 12.47 0.97 9.36
N PRO A 358 12.40 0.82 8.02
CA PRO A 358 11.29 0.15 7.34
C PRO A 358 11.00 -1.27 7.86
N SER A 359 12.03 -1.97 8.37
CA SER A 359 11.90 -3.31 8.93
C SER A 359 11.25 -3.32 10.32
N ALA A 360 11.27 -2.20 11.05
CA ALA A 360 10.73 -2.09 12.41
C ALA A 360 9.20 -1.98 12.46
N TRP A 361 8.56 -1.52 11.38
CA TRP A 361 7.11 -1.45 11.31
C TRP A 361 6.45 -2.82 11.48
N VAL A 362 5.42 -2.86 12.33
CA VAL A 362 4.59 -4.05 12.62
C VAL A 362 3.17 -3.94 12.07
N GLY A 363 2.80 -2.75 11.57
CA GLY A 363 1.45 -2.46 11.11
C GLY A 363 1.32 -1.09 10.44
N SER A 364 0.15 -0.85 9.87
CA SER A 364 -0.16 0.39 9.13
C SER A 364 -0.75 1.50 10.00
N ARG A 365 -1.22 1.16 11.20
CA ARG A 365 -2.02 2.06 12.04
C ARG A 365 -1.28 3.35 12.36
N ASP A 366 -0.08 3.22 12.90
CA ASP A 366 0.72 4.35 13.34
C ASP A 366 1.16 5.23 12.17
N ILE A 367 1.45 4.62 11.03
CA ILE A 367 1.79 5.32 9.78
C ILE A 367 0.62 6.21 9.35
N LEU A 368 -0.58 5.63 9.21
CA LEU A 368 -1.77 6.35 8.73
C LEU A 368 -2.22 7.42 9.72
N LEU A 369 -2.23 7.13 11.02
CA LEU A 369 -2.62 8.12 12.03
C LEU A 369 -1.61 9.27 12.14
N LYS A 370 -0.30 9.00 12.02
CA LYS A 370 0.73 10.04 12.01
C LYS A 370 0.59 10.93 10.77
N TYR A 371 0.37 10.34 9.60
CA TYR A 371 0.12 11.09 8.37
C TYR A 371 -1.13 11.96 8.50
N HIS A 372 -2.25 11.41 8.97
CA HIS A 372 -3.51 12.15 9.13
C HIS A 372 -3.38 13.31 10.12
N ARG A 373 -2.69 13.11 11.25
CA ARG A 373 -2.50 14.15 12.27
C ARG A 373 -1.60 15.29 11.82
N THR A 374 -0.56 14.99 11.03
CA THR A 374 0.48 15.96 10.67
C THR A 374 0.25 16.58 9.29
N GLY A 375 -0.40 15.86 8.38
CA GLY A 375 -0.53 16.21 6.96
C GLY A 375 0.79 16.11 6.18
N TYR A 376 1.83 15.49 6.76
CA TYR A 376 3.17 15.34 6.17
C TYR A 376 3.58 13.87 6.05
N PRO A 377 4.39 13.53 5.03
CA PRO A 377 4.91 12.18 4.83
C PRO A 377 5.63 11.59 6.06
N VAL A 378 5.42 10.30 6.30
CA VAL A 378 6.04 9.51 7.37
C VAL A 378 7.35 8.89 6.87
N LEU A 379 8.39 8.93 7.71
CA LEU A 379 9.72 8.38 7.44
C LEU A 379 9.90 7.05 8.20
N TYR A 380 10.30 5.93 7.61
CA TYR A 380 10.47 5.62 6.19
C TYR A 380 9.71 4.34 5.81
N GLY A 381 9.52 4.10 4.51
CA GLY A 381 8.91 2.90 3.95
C GLY A 381 9.79 2.22 2.89
N GLN A 382 9.46 0.95 2.63
CA GLN A 382 9.95 0.11 1.54
C GLN A 382 8.76 -0.70 0.99
N CYS A 383 8.94 -1.50 -0.08
CA CYS A 383 7.82 -2.11 -0.83
C CYS A 383 6.78 -2.82 0.06
N TRP A 384 7.21 -3.63 1.04
CA TRP A 384 6.27 -4.31 1.96
C TRP A 384 5.50 -3.35 2.88
N VAL A 385 6.11 -2.22 3.25
CA VAL A 385 5.45 -1.19 4.07
C VAL A 385 4.39 -0.48 3.24
N PHE A 386 4.73 -0.11 2.00
CA PHE A 386 3.78 0.46 1.05
C PHE A 386 2.60 -0.50 0.81
N ALA A 387 2.88 -1.77 0.51
CA ALA A 387 1.86 -2.79 0.29
C ALA A 387 0.99 -3.06 1.53
N GLY A 388 1.59 -3.00 2.73
CA GLY A 388 0.86 -3.07 4.00
C GLY A 388 -0.16 -1.94 4.15
N VAL A 389 0.26 -0.71 3.85
CA VAL A 389 -0.59 0.49 3.93
C VAL A 389 -1.68 0.50 2.86
N VAL A 390 -1.36 0.14 1.61
CA VAL A 390 -2.37 -0.01 0.54
C VAL A 390 -3.44 -1.02 0.95
N THR A 391 -3.03 -2.17 1.50
CA THR A 391 -3.99 -3.19 1.97
C THR A 391 -4.90 -2.64 3.05
N SER A 392 -4.35 -1.93 4.04
CA SER A 392 -5.15 -1.27 5.08
C SER A 392 -6.18 -0.30 4.50
N VAL A 393 -5.74 0.59 3.60
CA VAL A 393 -6.60 1.62 3.00
C VAL A 393 -7.71 0.97 2.17
N LEU A 394 -7.37 0.07 1.25
CA LEU A 394 -8.37 -0.52 0.35
C LEU A 394 -9.34 -1.44 1.10
N ARG A 395 -8.88 -2.21 2.10
CA ARG A 395 -9.78 -2.97 2.99
C ARG A 395 -10.71 -2.07 3.80
N CYS A 396 -10.20 -0.95 4.32
CA CYS A 396 -10.98 0.06 5.04
C CYS A 396 -12.07 0.68 4.13
N LEU A 397 -11.78 0.88 2.85
CA LEU A 397 -12.77 1.40 1.90
C LEU A 397 -13.75 0.33 1.39
N GLY A 398 -13.48 -0.96 1.64
CA GLY A 398 -14.33 -2.09 1.25
C GLY A 398 -13.92 -2.79 -0.04
N ILE A 399 -12.71 -2.56 -0.55
CA ILE A 399 -12.16 -3.26 -1.71
C ILE A 399 -11.36 -4.48 -1.22
N ALA A 400 -11.76 -5.68 -1.65
CA ALA A 400 -11.06 -6.91 -1.27
C ALA A 400 -9.62 -6.89 -1.80
N THR A 401 -8.65 -6.94 -0.89
CA THR A 401 -7.23 -6.69 -1.20
C THR A 401 -6.32 -7.64 -0.44
N ARG A 402 -5.24 -8.12 -1.09
CA ARG A 402 -4.19 -8.94 -0.47
C ARG A 402 -2.79 -8.46 -0.87
N THR A 403 -1.82 -8.62 0.03
CA THR A 403 -0.40 -8.45 -0.29
C THR A 403 0.12 -9.65 -1.07
N VAL A 404 0.96 -9.39 -2.07
CA VAL A 404 1.58 -10.40 -2.92
C VAL A 404 3.09 -10.17 -2.93
N THR A 405 3.85 -11.22 -2.68
CA THR A 405 5.32 -11.21 -2.77
C THR A 405 5.74 -11.96 -4.03
N ASN A 406 6.54 -11.33 -4.88
CA ASN A 406 7.20 -11.95 -6.02
C ASN A 406 8.69 -12.12 -5.73
N TYR A 407 9.27 -13.30 -5.99
CA TYR A 407 10.71 -13.53 -5.83
C TYR A 407 11.43 -13.43 -7.16
N ASN A 408 12.68 -12.96 -7.14
CA ASN A 408 13.43 -12.60 -8.35
C ASN A 408 12.59 -11.65 -9.23
N SER A 409 12.11 -10.56 -8.64
CA SER A 409 11.27 -9.57 -9.34
C SER A 409 12.14 -8.68 -10.19
N ALA A 410 11.92 -8.67 -11.50
CA ALA A 410 12.65 -7.76 -12.38
C ALA A 410 12.19 -6.32 -12.16
N HIS A 411 13.12 -5.39 -12.18
CA HIS A 411 12.81 -3.96 -12.29
C HIS A 411 13.36 -3.47 -13.63
N ASP A 412 12.54 -3.59 -14.67
CA ASP A 412 12.85 -3.17 -16.04
C ASP A 412 12.72 -1.65 -16.15
N THR A 413 13.84 -0.98 -16.45
CA THR A 413 13.93 0.48 -16.53
C THR A 413 13.81 1.03 -17.96
N ASP A 414 13.83 0.16 -18.99
CA ASP A 414 13.86 0.58 -20.41
C ASP A 414 12.69 0.02 -21.25
N VAL A 415 11.75 -0.70 -20.61
CA VAL A 415 10.58 -1.32 -21.25
C VAL A 415 10.99 -2.30 -22.36
N SER A 416 12.18 -2.88 -22.24
CA SER A 416 12.65 -3.91 -23.16
C SER A 416 12.01 -5.28 -22.90
N LEU A 417 11.39 -5.46 -21.72
CA LEU A 417 10.85 -6.73 -21.22
C LEU A 417 11.94 -7.79 -21.05
N THR A 418 13.20 -7.39 -21.02
CA THR A 418 14.40 -8.23 -20.83
C THR A 418 15.33 -7.57 -19.83
N MET A 419 16.10 -8.38 -19.10
CA MET A 419 17.10 -7.89 -18.15
C MET A 419 18.49 -8.08 -18.75
N ASP A 420 19.13 -7.00 -19.16
CA ASP A 420 20.42 -7.04 -19.84
C ASP A 420 21.59 -7.02 -18.85
N ILE A 421 22.48 -8.00 -18.97
CA ILE A 421 23.68 -8.13 -18.12
C ILE A 421 24.92 -8.12 -18.99
N TYR A 422 25.72 -7.07 -18.88
CA TYR A 422 26.92 -6.82 -19.67
C TYR A 422 28.20 -7.24 -18.94
N PHE A 423 29.08 -7.88 -19.71
CA PHE A 423 30.42 -8.30 -19.31
C PHE A 423 31.48 -7.76 -20.27
N ASP A 424 32.70 -7.59 -19.76
CA ASP A 424 33.88 -7.30 -20.57
C ASP A 424 34.37 -8.57 -21.32
N GLU A 425 35.45 -8.42 -22.09
CA GLU A 425 36.07 -9.50 -22.87
C GLU A 425 36.54 -10.66 -21.98
N ASN A 426 36.82 -10.38 -20.69
CA ASN A 426 37.32 -11.33 -19.70
C ASN A 426 36.22 -11.90 -18.79
N MET A 427 34.93 -11.68 -19.14
CA MET A 427 33.78 -12.11 -18.34
C MET A 427 33.71 -11.46 -16.95
N LYS A 428 34.26 -10.26 -16.79
CA LYS A 428 34.04 -9.41 -15.62
C LYS A 428 32.79 -8.55 -15.84
N PRO A 429 31.86 -8.46 -14.86
CA PRO A 429 30.69 -7.59 -14.97
C PRO A 429 31.05 -6.12 -15.22
N LEU A 430 30.32 -5.46 -16.13
CA LEU A 430 30.46 -4.03 -16.41
C LEU A 430 29.40 -3.25 -15.61
N GLU A 431 29.72 -2.93 -14.36
CA GLU A 431 28.78 -2.29 -13.40
C GLU A 431 28.07 -1.04 -13.96
N HIS A 432 28.77 -0.21 -14.75
CA HIS A 432 28.21 1.01 -15.32
C HIS A 432 27.19 0.79 -16.46
N LEU A 433 27.10 -0.43 -17.01
CA LEU A 433 26.10 -0.81 -18.02
C LEU A 433 24.96 -1.66 -17.42
N ASN A 434 25.14 -2.18 -16.20
CA ASN A 434 24.19 -3.08 -15.54
C ASN A 434 23.33 -2.28 -14.55
N ALA A 435 22.54 -1.34 -15.09
CA ALA A 435 21.65 -0.48 -14.29
C ALA A 435 20.36 -1.22 -13.86
N ASP A 436 19.93 -2.17 -14.68
CA ASP A 436 18.82 -3.06 -14.40
C ASP A 436 19.11 -3.94 -13.17
N SER A 437 18.10 -4.11 -12.31
CA SER A 437 18.24 -4.88 -11.08
C SER A 437 17.12 -5.90 -10.93
N VAL A 438 17.48 -7.07 -10.40
CA VAL A 438 16.51 -8.10 -10.01
C VAL A 438 16.42 -8.08 -8.50
N TRP A 439 15.26 -7.67 -8.02
CA TRP A 439 14.96 -7.60 -6.60
C TRP A 439 14.82 -9.02 -6.07
N ASN A 440 15.43 -9.30 -4.92
CA ASN A 440 15.33 -10.62 -4.26
C ASN A 440 13.87 -11.01 -4.07
N PHE A 441 13.09 -10.02 -3.63
CA PHE A 441 11.66 -10.05 -3.65
C PHE A 441 11.12 -8.63 -3.81
N HIS A 442 9.90 -8.54 -4.32
CA HIS A 442 9.11 -7.32 -4.36
C HIS A 442 7.70 -7.60 -3.82
N VAL A 443 7.05 -6.59 -3.25
CA VAL A 443 5.73 -6.74 -2.64
C VAL A 443 4.78 -5.67 -3.16
N TRP A 444 3.66 -6.10 -3.72
CA TRP A 444 2.57 -5.26 -4.20
C TRP A 444 1.22 -5.77 -3.70
N ASN A 445 0.12 -5.26 -4.27
CA ASN A 445 -1.24 -5.61 -3.89
C ASN A 445 -2.04 -6.18 -5.06
N ASP A 446 -2.75 -7.28 -4.80
CA ASP A 446 -3.85 -7.75 -5.65
C ASP A 446 -5.16 -7.17 -5.10
N CYS A 447 -5.90 -6.45 -5.94
CA CYS A 447 -7.16 -5.79 -5.59
C CYS A 447 -8.30 -6.31 -6.47
N TRP A 448 -9.41 -6.76 -5.88
CA TRP A 448 -10.51 -7.38 -6.63
C TRP A 448 -11.53 -6.35 -7.12
N MET A 449 -11.70 -6.25 -8.44
CA MET A 449 -12.71 -5.38 -9.05
C MET A 449 -13.04 -5.79 -10.49
N LYS A 450 -14.17 -5.31 -11.01
CA LYS A 450 -14.51 -5.35 -12.43
C LYS A 450 -13.70 -4.30 -13.20
N ARG A 451 -13.46 -4.57 -14.48
CA ARG A 451 -12.76 -3.71 -15.45
C ARG A 451 -13.67 -3.36 -16.63
N PRO A 452 -14.78 -2.61 -16.41
CA PRO A 452 -15.68 -2.20 -17.49
C PRO A 452 -15.01 -1.29 -18.52
N ASP A 453 -13.82 -0.81 -18.20
CA ASP A 453 -12.98 0.03 -19.02
C ASP A 453 -12.06 -0.79 -19.97
N LEU A 454 -12.08 -2.12 -19.87
CA LEU A 454 -11.40 -3.11 -20.72
C LEU A 454 -12.42 -4.05 -21.41
N PRO A 455 -12.00 -4.85 -22.41
CA PRO A 455 -12.82 -5.95 -22.93
C PRO A 455 -13.22 -6.96 -21.85
N SER A 456 -14.26 -7.76 -22.11
CA SER A 456 -14.67 -8.83 -21.20
C SER A 456 -13.55 -9.84 -20.96
N GLY A 457 -13.38 -10.29 -19.72
CA GLY A 457 -12.38 -11.29 -19.32
C GLY A 457 -11.25 -10.77 -18.44
N PHE A 458 -11.18 -9.46 -18.19
CA PHE A 458 -10.12 -8.83 -17.38
C PHE A 458 -10.57 -8.42 -15.97
N ASP A 459 -11.80 -8.77 -15.57
CA ASP A 459 -12.29 -8.64 -14.20
C ASP A 459 -11.49 -9.52 -13.21
N GLY A 460 -11.63 -9.26 -11.91
CA GLY A 460 -11.02 -10.06 -10.86
C GLY A 460 -9.82 -9.37 -10.23
N TRP A 461 -8.73 -10.10 -9.99
CA TRP A 461 -7.52 -9.56 -9.36
C TRP A 461 -6.77 -8.58 -10.27
N GLN A 462 -6.51 -7.40 -9.73
CA GLN A 462 -5.73 -6.34 -10.37
C GLN A 462 -4.50 -6.00 -9.53
N VAL A 463 -3.32 -5.97 -10.15
CA VAL A 463 -2.07 -5.51 -9.55
C VAL A 463 -2.13 -4.01 -9.32
N VAL A 464 -1.89 -3.58 -8.09
CA VAL A 464 -1.73 -2.20 -7.67
C VAL A 464 -0.42 -2.14 -6.90
N ASP A 465 0.52 -1.33 -7.38
CA ASP A 465 1.82 -1.15 -6.72
C ASP A 465 2.04 0.34 -6.41
N ALA A 466 2.26 0.60 -5.12
CA ALA A 466 2.52 1.93 -4.58
C ALA A 466 4.01 2.22 -4.40
N THR A 467 4.88 1.25 -4.68
CA THR A 467 6.32 1.44 -4.64
C THR A 467 6.74 2.35 -5.80
N PRO A 468 7.42 3.48 -5.54
CA PRO A 468 7.84 4.37 -6.62
C PRO A 468 9.01 3.75 -7.38
N GLN A 469 8.68 3.12 -8.51
CA GLN A 469 9.63 2.46 -9.41
C GLN A 469 9.69 3.24 -10.72
N GLU A 470 8.64 3.13 -11.53
CA GLU A 470 8.48 3.87 -12.78
C GLU A 470 7.29 4.84 -12.73
N SER A 471 7.38 5.91 -13.53
CA SER A 471 6.28 6.87 -13.63
C SER A 471 5.24 6.42 -14.65
N SER A 472 3.97 6.37 -14.25
CA SER A 472 2.85 6.16 -15.15
C SER A 472 2.25 7.50 -15.56
N SER A 473 2.49 7.90 -16.81
CA SER A 473 2.13 9.24 -17.32
C SER A 473 2.72 10.39 -16.50
N GLY A 474 3.96 10.22 -16.01
CA GLY A 474 4.70 11.24 -15.25
C GLY A 474 4.35 11.33 -13.77
N ILE A 475 3.62 10.36 -13.22
CA ILE A 475 3.29 10.26 -11.78
C ILE A 475 3.76 8.90 -11.26
N PHE A 476 4.38 8.86 -10.08
CA PHE A 476 4.78 7.61 -9.43
C PHE A 476 3.56 6.84 -8.89
N CYS A 477 2.91 6.10 -9.78
CA CYS A 477 1.80 5.20 -9.47
C CYS A 477 1.81 4.02 -10.45
N CYS A 478 1.40 2.83 -10.00
CA CYS A 478 1.26 1.67 -10.86
C CYS A 478 -0.10 0.97 -10.64
N GLY A 479 -0.73 0.57 -11.74
CA GLY A 479 -1.99 -0.17 -11.76
C GLY A 479 -3.25 0.73 -11.70
N PRO A 480 -4.45 0.11 -11.60
CA PRO A 480 -4.70 -1.33 -11.51
C PRO A 480 -4.47 -2.08 -12.84
N CYS A 481 -3.59 -3.09 -12.84
CA CYS A 481 -3.30 -3.94 -14.00
C CYS A 481 -3.97 -5.31 -13.86
N SER A 482 -4.67 -5.80 -14.89
CA SER A 482 -5.31 -7.13 -14.82
C SER A 482 -4.28 -8.25 -14.78
N VAL A 483 -4.39 -9.13 -13.77
CA VAL A 483 -3.53 -10.32 -13.66
C VAL A 483 -3.69 -11.25 -14.88
N GLU A 484 -4.89 -11.31 -15.45
CA GLU A 484 -5.16 -12.07 -16.68
C GLU A 484 -4.45 -11.47 -17.91
N ALA A 485 -4.31 -10.14 -17.98
CA ALA A 485 -3.55 -9.49 -19.04
C ALA A 485 -2.05 -9.79 -18.90
N ILE A 486 -1.52 -9.79 -17.68
CA ILE A 486 -0.13 -10.18 -17.37
C ILE A 486 0.12 -11.62 -17.81
N LYS A 487 -0.74 -12.56 -17.38
CA LYS A 487 -0.59 -13.98 -17.70
C LYS A 487 -0.48 -14.28 -19.19
N ASN A 488 -1.17 -13.51 -20.02
CA ASN A 488 -1.22 -13.73 -21.46
C ASN A 488 -0.33 -12.77 -22.27
N GLY A 489 0.54 -11.99 -21.60
CA GLY A 489 1.47 -11.08 -22.28
C GLY A 489 0.78 -9.92 -23.02
N LEU A 490 -0.42 -9.51 -22.60
CA LEU A 490 -1.20 -8.45 -23.22
C LEU A 490 -0.81 -7.08 -22.68
N VAL A 491 0.45 -6.72 -22.86
CA VAL A 491 1.11 -5.53 -22.26
C VAL A 491 0.60 -4.18 -22.75
N TYR A 492 -0.23 -4.16 -23.81
CA TYR A 492 -0.91 -2.98 -24.31
C TYR A 492 -2.21 -2.63 -23.56
N MET A 493 -2.64 -3.50 -22.63
CA MET A 493 -3.80 -3.24 -21.78
C MET A 493 -3.45 -2.22 -20.69
N LYS A 494 -4.37 -1.30 -20.44
CA LYS A 494 -4.24 -0.40 -19.28
C LYS A 494 -4.51 -1.14 -17.97
N TYR A 495 -3.88 -0.77 -16.86
CA TYR A 495 -2.81 0.21 -16.72
C TYR A 495 -1.48 -0.52 -16.56
N ASP A 496 -0.38 0.08 -17.02
CA ASP A 496 0.99 -0.30 -16.64
C ASP A 496 1.36 -1.79 -16.87
N ALA A 497 0.68 -2.45 -17.82
CA ALA A 497 0.81 -3.90 -18.02
C ALA A 497 2.18 -4.34 -18.53
N SER A 498 2.89 -3.50 -19.29
CA SER A 498 4.27 -3.77 -19.70
C SER A 498 5.20 -3.90 -18.50
N PHE A 499 5.12 -2.94 -17.56
CA PHE A 499 5.91 -2.93 -16.34
C PHE A 499 5.59 -4.16 -15.49
N CYS A 500 4.30 -4.37 -15.17
CA CYS A 500 3.87 -5.50 -14.35
C CYS A 500 4.21 -6.86 -14.97
N PHE A 501 4.24 -6.97 -16.32
CA PHE A 501 4.66 -8.19 -17.01
C PHE A 501 6.15 -8.44 -16.87
N ALA A 502 6.97 -7.40 -17.05
CA ALA A 502 8.41 -7.50 -16.92
C ALA A 502 8.80 -8.04 -15.55
N GLU A 503 8.17 -7.54 -14.47
CA GLU A 503 8.44 -7.96 -13.09
C GLU A 503 8.34 -9.47 -12.86
N VAL A 504 7.49 -10.17 -13.63
CA VAL A 504 7.21 -11.60 -13.41
C VAL A 504 7.67 -12.53 -14.54
N ASN A 505 8.02 -12.01 -15.72
CA ASN A 505 8.29 -12.84 -16.92
C ASN A 505 9.46 -12.35 -17.79
N SER A 506 10.26 -11.38 -17.36
CA SER A 506 11.44 -10.98 -18.14
C SER A 506 12.50 -12.09 -18.22
N ASP A 507 13.16 -12.21 -19.36
CA ASP A 507 14.33 -13.09 -19.51
C ASP A 507 15.62 -12.31 -19.20
N LYS A 508 16.62 -12.99 -18.61
CA LYS A 508 17.95 -12.41 -18.45
C LYS A 508 18.78 -12.66 -19.72
N VAL A 509 19.30 -11.60 -20.32
CA VAL A 509 20.12 -11.65 -21.53
C VAL A 509 21.55 -11.25 -21.17
N TYR A 510 22.49 -12.16 -21.36
CA TYR A 510 23.88 -11.96 -21.01
C TYR A 510 24.67 -11.55 -22.27
N TRP A 511 25.30 -10.38 -22.20
CA TRP A 511 26.05 -9.75 -23.28
C TRP A 511 27.54 -9.73 -22.96
N GLN A 512 28.38 -10.14 -23.91
CA GLN A 512 29.83 -10.04 -23.78
C GLN A 512 30.39 -9.04 -24.79
N ARG A 513 31.25 -8.13 -24.30
CA ARG A 513 32.03 -7.23 -25.16
C ARG A 513 33.00 -8.04 -26.01
N GLN A 514 32.96 -7.81 -27.31
CA GLN A 514 33.86 -8.41 -28.29
C GLN A 514 35.09 -7.52 -28.49
N ALA A 515 36.14 -8.07 -29.10
CA ALA A 515 37.40 -7.36 -29.31
C ALA A 515 37.27 -6.09 -30.18
N ASP A 516 36.22 -6.00 -31.01
CA ASP A 516 35.90 -4.82 -31.82
C ASP A 516 35.07 -3.76 -31.07
N GLY A 517 34.78 -3.99 -29.79
CA GLY A 517 33.97 -3.12 -28.93
C GLY A 517 32.45 -3.34 -29.03
N THR A 518 31.98 -4.20 -29.92
CA THR A 518 30.54 -4.56 -30.02
C THR A 518 30.14 -5.54 -28.91
N PHE A 519 28.83 -5.73 -28.70
CA PHE A 519 28.30 -6.71 -27.75
C PHE A 519 27.60 -7.85 -28.48
N LYS A 520 27.84 -9.07 -28.01
CA LYS A 520 27.18 -10.29 -28.51
C LYS A 520 26.44 -10.98 -27.36
N ILE A 521 25.23 -11.47 -27.63
CA ILE A 521 24.50 -12.36 -26.72
C ILE A 521 25.29 -13.66 -26.59
N VAL A 522 25.68 -14.00 -25.37
CA VAL A 522 26.40 -15.24 -25.06
C VAL A 522 25.51 -16.27 -24.36
N TYR A 523 24.44 -15.81 -23.71
CA TYR A 523 23.49 -16.67 -23.01
C TYR A 523 22.16 -15.94 -22.78
N VAL A 524 21.05 -16.66 -22.85
CA VAL A 524 19.74 -16.20 -22.38
C VAL A 524 19.26 -17.18 -21.32
N GLU A 525 19.06 -16.67 -20.12
CA GLU A 525 18.49 -17.44 -19.02
C GLU A 525 16.98 -17.23 -19.03
N GLU A 526 16.31 -18.09 -19.79
CA GLU A 526 14.87 -18.24 -19.74
C GLU A 526 14.50 -18.73 -18.33
N LYS A 527 13.37 -18.28 -17.77
CA LYS A 527 12.83 -18.72 -16.47
C LYS A 527 13.59 -18.20 -15.23
N ALA A 528 14.22 -17.03 -15.33
CA ALA A 528 14.99 -16.44 -14.23
C ALA A 528 14.16 -15.55 -13.29
N ILE A 529 13.03 -15.02 -13.78
CA ILE A 529 12.25 -13.95 -13.16
C ILE A 529 10.88 -14.47 -12.74
N GLY A 530 10.38 -13.95 -11.62
CA GLY A 530 9.01 -14.17 -11.19
C GLY A 530 8.75 -15.55 -10.56
N HIS A 531 9.41 -15.85 -9.45
CA HIS A 531 9.31 -17.15 -8.79
C HIS A 531 8.43 -17.11 -7.54
N LEU A 532 7.77 -18.24 -7.26
CA LEU A 532 7.02 -18.49 -6.02
C LEU A 532 6.15 -17.29 -5.60
N ILE A 533 5.38 -16.71 -6.53
CA ILE A 533 4.52 -15.55 -6.25
C ILE A 533 3.55 -15.96 -5.14
N SER A 534 3.64 -15.28 -4.00
CA SER A 534 3.13 -15.76 -2.72
C SER A 534 2.16 -14.79 -2.08
N THR A 535 1.10 -15.32 -1.49
CA THR A 535 0.19 -14.56 -0.62
C THR A 535 -0.23 -15.39 0.58
N LYS A 536 -0.90 -14.77 1.55
CA LYS A 536 -1.44 -15.48 2.71
C LYS A 536 -2.66 -16.31 2.26
N ALA A 537 -2.69 -17.58 2.66
CA ALA A 537 -3.84 -18.45 2.38
C ALA A 537 -5.10 -17.98 3.12
N VAL A 538 -6.26 -18.12 2.46
CA VAL A 538 -7.57 -17.81 3.05
C VAL A 538 -7.81 -18.64 4.32
N GLY A 539 -8.15 -17.97 5.42
CA GLY A 539 -8.47 -18.64 6.69
C GLY A 539 -7.30 -19.32 7.39
N SER A 540 -6.07 -19.16 6.90
CA SER A 540 -4.86 -19.81 7.44
C SER A 540 -3.70 -18.83 7.58
N HIS A 541 -2.69 -19.18 8.38
CA HIS A 541 -1.42 -18.45 8.44
C HIS A 541 -0.38 -18.97 7.44
N GLN A 542 -0.72 -19.97 6.65
CA GLN A 542 0.20 -20.60 5.67
C GLN A 542 0.34 -19.78 4.39
N ARG A 543 1.45 -20.02 3.68
CA ARG A 543 1.71 -19.50 2.34
C ARG A 543 0.82 -20.19 1.31
N GLN A 544 0.23 -19.39 0.42
CA GLN A 544 -0.38 -19.85 -0.82
C GLN A 544 0.50 -19.40 -1.99
N ASP A 545 0.89 -20.36 -2.82
CA ASP A 545 1.53 -20.08 -4.10
C ASP A 545 0.47 -19.73 -5.16
N ILE A 546 0.63 -18.58 -5.79
CA ILE A 546 -0.27 -18.04 -6.82
C ILE A 546 0.45 -17.75 -8.13
N THR A 547 1.64 -18.32 -8.34
CA THR A 547 2.46 -18.11 -9.55
C THR A 547 1.67 -18.43 -10.83
N SER A 548 0.84 -19.47 -10.80
CA SER A 548 0.00 -19.90 -11.93
C SER A 548 -1.10 -18.90 -12.32
N LEU A 549 -1.38 -17.90 -11.47
CA LEU A 549 -2.27 -16.79 -11.83
C LEU A 549 -1.56 -15.75 -12.70
N TYR A 550 -0.26 -15.56 -12.51
CA TYR A 550 0.53 -14.53 -13.17
C TYR A 550 1.24 -15.03 -14.43
N LYS A 551 1.56 -16.32 -14.51
CA LYS A 551 2.22 -16.90 -15.68
C LYS A 551 1.83 -18.35 -15.95
N HIS A 552 2.01 -18.75 -17.19
CA HIS A 552 1.85 -20.15 -17.61
C HIS A 552 3.03 -21.00 -17.11
N PRO A 553 2.89 -22.34 -17.06
CA PRO A 553 3.98 -23.21 -16.62
C PRO A 553 5.25 -23.03 -17.47
N GLU A 554 6.39 -22.92 -16.80
CA GLU A 554 7.67 -22.63 -17.41
C GLU A 554 8.11 -23.66 -18.46
N GLY A 555 8.39 -23.21 -19.68
CA GLY A 555 8.74 -24.08 -20.82
C GLY A 555 7.54 -24.70 -21.54
N SER A 556 6.32 -24.28 -21.21
CA SER A 556 5.15 -24.61 -22.03
C SER A 556 5.05 -23.70 -23.26
N GLU A 557 4.37 -24.17 -24.31
CA GLU A 557 4.11 -23.34 -25.50
C GLU A 557 3.33 -22.06 -25.16
N ALA A 558 2.41 -22.13 -24.19
CA ALA A 558 1.63 -21.00 -23.73
C ALA A 558 2.48 -19.93 -23.03
N GLU A 559 3.44 -20.34 -22.20
CA GLU A 559 4.41 -19.43 -21.58
C GLU A 559 5.23 -18.71 -22.66
N ARG A 560 5.85 -19.46 -23.57
CA ARG A 560 6.68 -18.84 -24.60
C ARG A 560 5.89 -17.90 -25.50
N LYS A 561 4.65 -18.27 -25.87
CA LYS A 561 3.76 -17.42 -26.65
C LYS A 561 3.39 -16.13 -25.92
N ALA A 562 3.21 -16.15 -24.60
CA ALA A 562 2.94 -14.94 -23.82
C ALA A 562 4.14 -14.00 -23.84
N VAL A 563 5.35 -14.50 -23.61
CA VAL A 563 6.59 -13.70 -23.67
C VAL A 563 6.80 -13.12 -25.08
N GLU A 564 6.58 -13.90 -26.14
CA GLU A 564 6.63 -13.40 -27.52
C GLU A 564 5.61 -12.32 -27.83
N THR A 565 4.40 -12.47 -27.30
CA THR A 565 3.33 -11.50 -27.48
C THR A 565 3.70 -10.17 -26.80
N ALA A 566 4.26 -10.24 -25.60
CA ALA A 566 4.74 -9.08 -24.87
C ALA A 566 5.94 -8.43 -25.59
N ALA A 567 6.97 -9.21 -25.94
CA ALA A 567 8.18 -8.73 -26.61
C ALA A 567 7.92 -8.05 -27.97
N LYS A 568 6.88 -8.47 -28.70
CA LYS A 568 6.44 -7.78 -29.94
C LYS A 568 5.99 -6.33 -29.73
N HIS A 569 5.61 -5.98 -28.51
CA HIS A 569 5.20 -4.63 -28.12
C HIS A 569 6.30 -3.90 -27.31
N GLY A 570 7.41 -4.57 -27.01
CA GLY A 570 8.59 -3.99 -26.36
C GLY A 570 9.61 -3.44 -27.37
N THR A 571 10.69 -2.86 -26.85
CA THR A 571 11.72 -2.19 -27.68
C THR A 571 12.67 -3.15 -28.41
N LYS A 572 12.70 -4.44 -28.04
CA LYS A 572 13.69 -5.43 -28.55
C LYS A 572 13.05 -6.73 -29.07
N ALA A 573 12.14 -6.64 -30.04
CA ALA A 573 11.37 -7.77 -30.58
C ALA A 573 12.18 -8.92 -31.23
N HIS A 574 13.49 -8.77 -31.49
CA HIS A 574 14.31 -9.75 -32.22
C HIS A 574 15.29 -10.55 -31.35
N ILE A 575 15.32 -10.37 -30.02
CA ILE A 575 16.31 -11.02 -29.10
C ILE A 575 16.38 -12.54 -29.27
N TYR A 576 15.26 -13.18 -29.61
CA TYR A 576 15.16 -14.65 -29.69
C TYR A 576 15.51 -15.27 -31.05
N THR A 577 15.95 -14.48 -32.04
CA THR A 577 16.08 -14.97 -33.43
C THR A 577 17.33 -15.81 -33.73
N ASN A 578 18.30 -15.97 -32.82
CA ASN A 578 19.46 -16.85 -33.01
C ASN A 578 19.94 -17.45 -31.68
N LYS A 579 19.59 -18.72 -31.40
CA LYS A 579 20.12 -19.47 -30.23
C LYS A 579 21.34 -20.30 -30.63
N GLU A 580 22.54 -19.76 -30.39
CA GLU A 580 23.81 -20.49 -30.55
C GLU A 580 24.63 -20.42 -29.25
N TRP A 581 24.17 -21.06 -28.18
CA TRP A 581 24.95 -21.25 -26.95
C TRP A 581 25.07 -22.74 -26.60
N GLY A 582 26.24 -23.15 -26.10
CA GLY A 582 26.50 -24.54 -25.72
C GLY A 582 25.88 -24.91 -24.35
N GLU A 583 25.47 -26.18 -24.18
CA GLU A 583 24.88 -26.71 -22.95
C GLU A 583 25.73 -27.81 -22.28
N ASP A 584 27.05 -27.84 -22.52
CA ASP A 584 27.92 -28.90 -22.02
C ASP A 584 27.97 -28.93 -20.49
N ILE A 585 28.15 -27.77 -19.87
CA ILE A 585 28.25 -27.62 -18.42
C ILE A 585 27.01 -26.89 -17.89
N SER A 586 26.34 -27.49 -16.91
CA SER A 586 25.31 -26.81 -16.10
C SER A 586 25.84 -26.47 -14.71
N VAL A 587 25.47 -25.30 -14.19
CA VAL A 587 25.92 -24.78 -12.90
C VAL A 587 24.74 -24.62 -11.94
N THR A 588 24.90 -25.13 -10.72
CA THR A 588 24.00 -24.87 -9.60
C THR A 588 24.80 -24.46 -8.36
N VAL A 589 24.14 -23.79 -7.42
CA VAL A 589 24.77 -23.38 -6.16
C VAL A 589 23.95 -23.92 -5.01
N ASP A 590 24.63 -24.53 -4.05
CA ASP A 590 24.07 -24.96 -2.78
C ASP A 590 24.59 -24.07 -1.66
N THR A 591 23.72 -23.69 -0.73
CA THR A 591 24.02 -22.77 0.36
C THR A 591 23.50 -23.34 1.66
N GLN A 592 24.38 -23.49 2.65
CA GLN A 592 23.95 -23.88 3.98
C GLN A 592 23.26 -22.70 4.68
N GLU A 593 22.22 -23.01 5.44
CA GLU A 593 21.51 -22.01 6.24
C GLU A 593 22.45 -21.42 7.30
N ALA A 594 22.55 -20.09 7.33
CA ALA A 594 23.39 -19.36 8.26
C ALA A 594 22.58 -18.28 8.98
N TYR A 595 22.82 -18.14 10.28
CA TYR A 595 22.26 -17.07 11.09
C TYR A 595 23.24 -15.90 11.16
N THR A 596 22.71 -14.70 11.33
CA THR A 596 23.52 -13.48 11.48
C THR A 596 24.52 -13.66 12.63
N GLY A 597 25.82 -13.55 12.33
CA GLY A 597 26.91 -13.81 13.29
C GLY A 597 27.67 -15.11 13.06
N GLN A 598 27.23 -15.99 12.14
CA GLN A 598 27.88 -17.26 11.80
C GLN A 598 28.62 -17.20 10.47
N ASP A 599 29.56 -18.12 10.24
CA ASP A 599 30.20 -18.30 8.93
C ASP A 599 29.21 -18.88 7.91
N ILE A 600 29.39 -18.55 6.64
CA ILE A 600 28.53 -18.97 5.53
C ILE A 600 29.29 -19.97 4.67
N SER A 601 28.65 -21.10 4.35
CA SER A 601 29.22 -22.13 3.47
C SER A 601 28.42 -22.24 2.17
N LEU A 602 29.10 -22.03 1.04
CA LEU A 602 28.59 -22.15 -0.32
C LEU A 602 29.28 -23.31 -1.05
N ARG A 603 28.56 -23.96 -1.97
CA ARG A 603 29.10 -25.00 -2.87
C ARG A 603 28.60 -24.76 -4.28
N VAL A 604 29.51 -24.41 -5.19
CA VAL A 604 29.21 -24.35 -6.63
C VAL A 604 29.35 -25.76 -7.21
N ILE A 605 28.30 -26.25 -7.86
CA ILE A 605 28.22 -27.59 -8.43
C ILE A 605 28.21 -27.45 -9.95
N LEU A 606 29.22 -28.01 -10.60
CA LEU A 606 29.35 -28.07 -12.05
C LEU A 606 29.03 -29.48 -12.51
N LYS A 607 28.07 -29.64 -13.41
CA LYS A 607 27.71 -30.95 -14.00
C LYS A 607 27.99 -30.95 -15.49
N ASN A 608 28.81 -31.89 -15.94
CA ASN A 608 29.15 -32.09 -17.35
C ASN A 608 28.15 -33.06 -17.98
N ARG A 609 27.43 -32.59 -19.00
CA ARG A 609 26.44 -33.35 -19.76
C ARG A 609 27.03 -33.98 -21.02
N SER A 610 28.26 -33.62 -21.38
CA SER A 610 28.94 -34.17 -22.54
C SER A 610 29.61 -35.52 -22.24
N SER A 611 29.89 -36.27 -23.30
CA SER A 611 30.60 -37.55 -23.26
C SER A 611 32.12 -37.42 -23.12
N MET A 612 32.64 -36.19 -23.03
CA MET A 612 34.07 -35.90 -22.96
C MET A 612 34.38 -35.07 -21.71
N PRO A 613 35.58 -35.16 -21.13
CA PRO A 613 35.96 -34.26 -20.05
C PRO A 613 35.96 -32.80 -20.50
N ARG A 614 35.76 -31.89 -19.55
CA ARG A 614 35.72 -30.44 -19.78
C ARG A 614 36.60 -29.70 -18.78
N ASN A 615 37.37 -28.73 -19.27
CA ASN A 615 38.15 -27.84 -18.43
C ASN A 615 37.45 -26.48 -18.33
N VAL A 616 37.05 -26.12 -17.11
CA VAL A 616 36.28 -24.92 -16.83
C VAL A 616 37.13 -23.93 -16.03
N SER A 617 37.24 -22.71 -16.53
CA SER A 617 37.74 -21.57 -15.77
C SER A 617 36.55 -20.81 -15.17
N LEU A 618 36.56 -20.60 -13.85
CA LEU A 618 35.52 -19.89 -13.11
C LEU A 618 36.09 -18.69 -12.37
N ASN A 619 35.33 -17.60 -12.40
CA ASN A 619 35.47 -16.45 -11.53
C ASN A 619 34.25 -16.39 -10.61
N LEU A 620 34.50 -16.27 -9.32
CA LEU A 620 33.49 -16.19 -8.27
C LEU A 620 33.62 -14.82 -7.60
N PHE A 621 32.53 -14.05 -7.58
CA PHE A 621 32.47 -12.73 -6.96
C PHE A 621 31.36 -12.70 -5.92
N VAL A 622 31.68 -12.29 -4.69
CA VAL A 622 30.69 -12.12 -3.63
C VAL A 622 30.57 -10.64 -3.27
N ALA A 623 29.34 -10.15 -3.33
CA ALA A 623 28.96 -8.81 -2.88
C ALA A 623 27.78 -8.87 -1.92
N VAL A 624 27.72 -7.88 -1.03
CA VAL A 624 26.50 -7.58 -0.29
C VAL A 624 25.47 -6.98 -1.22
N MET A 625 24.20 -7.20 -0.93
CA MET A 625 23.13 -6.81 -1.81
C MET A 625 21.94 -6.28 -1.00
N TYR A 626 21.47 -5.09 -1.36
CA TYR A 626 20.18 -4.61 -0.87
C TYR A 626 19.08 -5.52 -1.43
N TYR A 627 17.94 -5.62 -0.76
CA TYR A 627 16.88 -6.50 -1.25
C TYR A 627 16.36 -6.11 -2.67
N THR A 628 16.65 -4.89 -3.11
CA THR A 628 16.40 -4.38 -4.45
C THR A 628 17.29 -4.96 -5.55
N GLY A 629 18.26 -5.81 -5.21
CA GLY A 629 19.22 -6.38 -6.16
C GLY A 629 20.45 -5.51 -6.40
N VAL A 630 20.44 -4.25 -5.94
CA VAL A 630 21.61 -3.35 -5.99
C VAL A 630 22.71 -3.90 -5.11
N THR A 631 23.90 -4.09 -5.69
CA THR A 631 25.07 -4.62 -4.99
C THR A 631 26.00 -3.53 -4.50
N GLY A 632 26.61 -3.77 -3.34
CA GLY A 632 27.83 -3.07 -2.94
C GLY A 632 29.05 -3.59 -3.69
N SER A 633 30.24 -3.10 -3.33
CA SER A 633 31.50 -3.60 -3.87
C SER A 633 31.71 -5.07 -3.54
N ASN A 634 32.33 -5.82 -4.46
CA ASN A 634 32.77 -7.19 -4.20
C ASN A 634 33.78 -7.20 -3.03
N PHE A 635 33.49 -7.96 -1.98
CA PHE A 635 34.36 -8.09 -0.83
C PHE A 635 35.14 -9.42 -0.82
N LYS A 636 34.69 -10.41 -1.62
CA LYS A 636 35.42 -11.66 -1.84
C LYS A 636 35.45 -12.00 -3.34
N GLN A 637 36.61 -12.41 -3.83
CA GLN A 637 36.80 -12.87 -5.20
C GLN A 637 37.71 -14.10 -5.23
N GLU A 638 37.34 -15.11 -6.01
CA GLU A 638 38.16 -16.30 -6.25
C GLU A 638 38.17 -16.69 -7.73
N GLN A 639 39.32 -17.16 -8.21
CA GLN A 639 39.44 -17.79 -9.54
C GLN A 639 39.77 -19.27 -9.37
N ARG A 640 39.08 -20.14 -10.12
CA ARG A 640 39.21 -21.59 -10.01
C ARG A 640 39.31 -22.21 -11.41
N GLN A 641 40.21 -23.17 -11.57
CA GLN A 641 40.24 -24.05 -12.74
C GLN A 641 39.80 -25.44 -12.30
N VAL A 642 38.85 -26.01 -13.02
CA VAL A 642 38.19 -27.26 -12.64
C VAL A 642 38.09 -28.16 -13.87
N GLN A 643 38.65 -29.36 -13.76
CA GLN A 643 38.42 -30.42 -14.74
C GLN A 643 37.22 -31.26 -14.27
N ILE A 644 36.24 -31.44 -15.16
CA ILE A 644 35.03 -32.20 -14.87
C ILE A 644 35.02 -33.45 -15.77
N PRO A 645 34.96 -34.67 -15.21
CA PRO A 645 34.86 -35.89 -15.99
C PRO A 645 33.64 -35.91 -16.93
N ALA A 646 33.70 -36.72 -17.99
CA ALA A 646 32.57 -36.96 -18.88
C ALA A 646 31.36 -37.49 -18.09
N GLY A 647 30.18 -36.90 -18.31
CA GLY A 647 28.95 -37.23 -17.56
C GLY A 647 29.01 -36.97 -16.04
N GLY A 648 30.13 -36.44 -15.52
CA GLY A 648 30.40 -36.29 -14.10
C GLY A 648 29.98 -34.94 -13.53
N ALA A 649 30.24 -34.75 -12.23
CA ALA A 649 30.05 -33.47 -11.56
C ALA A 649 31.22 -33.18 -10.61
N GLN A 650 31.50 -31.90 -10.39
CA GLN A 650 32.54 -31.43 -9.47
C GLN A 650 31.99 -30.31 -8.58
N GLN A 651 32.48 -30.25 -7.34
CA GLN A 651 32.09 -29.23 -6.36
C GLN A 651 33.23 -28.27 -6.07
N VAL A 652 32.92 -26.99 -5.97
CA VAL A 652 33.85 -25.92 -5.59
C VAL A 652 33.31 -25.27 -4.31
N PRO A 653 33.87 -25.61 -3.13
CA PRO A 653 33.43 -25.04 -1.86
C PRO A 653 33.97 -23.61 -1.68
N MET A 654 33.18 -22.76 -1.02
CA MET A 654 33.56 -21.41 -0.61
C MET A 654 33.02 -21.14 0.80
N VAL A 655 33.89 -20.65 1.69
CA VAL A 655 33.51 -20.25 3.05
C VAL A 655 33.69 -18.75 3.20
N ILE A 656 32.69 -18.07 3.75
CA ILE A 656 32.72 -16.63 4.03
C ILE A 656 32.58 -16.44 5.55
N SER A 657 33.64 -15.94 6.20
CA SER A 657 33.64 -15.82 7.65
C SER A 657 32.86 -14.60 8.15
N TYR A 658 32.32 -14.63 9.38
CA TYR A 658 31.63 -13.47 9.96
C TYR A 658 32.47 -12.17 9.92
N PRO A 659 33.75 -12.16 10.31
CA PRO A 659 34.57 -10.94 10.22
C PRO A 659 34.73 -10.40 8.79
N GLU A 660 34.68 -11.27 7.79
CA GLU A 660 34.82 -10.92 6.37
C GLU A 660 33.58 -10.19 5.85
N TYR A 661 32.36 -10.68 6.13
CA TYR A 661 31.14 -10.06 5.61
C TYR A 661 30.56 -8.97 6.50
N LYS A 662 30.78 -9.02 7.83
CA LYS A 662 30.20 -8.07 8.81
C LYS A 662 30.35 -6.60 8.43
N PRO A 663 31.53 -6.08 8.06
CA PRO A 663 31.68 -4.65 7.77
C PRO A 663 30.95 -4.18 6.51
N HIS A 664 30.48 -5.12 5.68
CA HIS A 664 29.77 -4.84 4.45
C HIS A 664 28.25 -5.01 4.59
N LEU A 665 27.75 -5.64 5.66
CA LEU A 665 26.33 -5.97 5.78
C LEU A 665 25.44 -4.75 5.63
N VAL A 666 24.43 -4.90 4.78
CA VAL A 666 23.33 -3.97 4.58
C VAL A 666 22.02 -4.60 5.08
N ASP A 667 20.92 -3.85 5.04
CA ASP A 667 19.62 -4.33 5.49
C ASP A 667 19.26 -5.69 4.89
N GLN A 668 18.56 -6.50 5.69
CA GLN A 668 18.15 -7.87 5.37
C GLN A 668 19.26 -8.91 5.23
N GLY A 669 20.53 -8.51 5.30
CA GLY A 669 21.68 -9.43 5.28
C GLY A 669 21.72 -10.33 4.04
N ALA A 670 21.28 -9.80 2.89
CA ALA A 670 21.33 -10.51 1.61
C ALA A 670 22.67 -10.29 0.90
N MET A 671 23.10 -11.31 0.17
CA MET A 671 24.36 -11.36 -0.58
C MET A 671 24.12 -12.04 -1.93
N LYS A 672 24.97 -11.69 -2.90
CA LYS A 672 24.96 -12.27 -4.23
C LYS A 672 26.32 -12.89 -4.54
N LEU A 673 26.29 -14.11 -5.05
CA LEU A 673 27.40 -14.78 -5.70
C LEU A 673 27.21 -14.69 -7.21
N SER A 674 28.08 -13.94 -7.89
CA SER A 674 28.16 -13.91 -9.36
C SER A 674 29.24 -14.89 -9.82
N ILE A 675 28.84 -15.84 -10.66
CA ILE A 675 29.69 -16.88 -11.23
C ILE A 675 29.81 -16.59 -12.71
N SER A 676 31.03 -16.41 -13.20
CA SER A 676 31.29 -16.31 -14.63
C SER A 676 32.44 -17.20 -15.04
N GLY A 677 32.48 -17.64 -16.29
CA GLY A 677 33.52 -18.58 -16.72
C GLY A 677 33.42 -19.01 -18.16
N LYS A 678 34.34 -19.90 -18.55
CA LYS A 678 34.38 -20.47 -19.90
C LYS A 678 34.81 -21.93 -19.87
N VAL A 679 34.17 -22.73 -20.71
CA VAL A 679 34.58 -24.10 -21.05
C VAL A 679 35.63 -24.01 -22.15
N THR A 680 36.83 -24.52 -21.88
CA THR A 680 38.00 -24.34 -22.74
C THR A 680 37.80 -24.98 -24.11
N GLU A 681 37.20 -26.17 -24.16
CA GLU A 681 37.10 -26.99 -25.37
C GLU A 681 36.04 -26.49 -26.35
N THR A 682 34.90 -26.02 -25.84
CA THR A 682 33.75 -25.63 -26.68
C THR A 682 33.52 -24.13 -26.74
N GLY A 683 34.23 -23.39 -25.91
CA GLY A 683 34.04 -21.95 -25.77
C GLY A 683 32.72 -21.56 -25.10
N GLN A 684 31.94 -22.52 -24.58
CA GLN A 684 30.71 -22.24 -23.83
C GLN A 684 31.02 -21.25 -22.71
N VAL A 685 30.26 -20.16 -22.65
CA VAL A 685 30.30 -19.19 -21.57
C VAL A 685 29.39 -19.67 -20.44
N ILE A 686 29.90 -19.55 -19.22
CA ILE A 686 29.14 -19.80 -17.99
C ILE A 686 28.85 -18.44 -17.36
N ALA A 687 27.58 -18.18 -17.07
CA ALA A 687 27.16 -17.05 -16.26
C ALA A 687 25.99 -17.49 -15.38
N LYS A 688 26.09 -17.26 -14.07
CA LYS A 688 25.03 -17.57 -13.10
C LYS A 688 25.12 -16.60 -11.93
N GLU A 689 23.98 -16.10 -11.49
CA GLU A 689 23.87 -15.39 -10.22
C GLU A 689 23.14 -16.26 -9.21
N HIS A 690 23.59 -16.23 -7.96
CA HIS A 690 22.94 -16.91 -6.84
C HIS A 690 22.82 -15.98 -5.65
N THR A 691 21.60 -15.83 -5.14
CA THR A 691 21.29 -14.98 -4.00
C THR A 691 21.03 -15.81 -2.76
N PHE A 692 21.58 -15.38 -1.63
CA PHE A 692 21.37 -15.99 -0.32
C PHE A 692 21.29 -14.93 0.77
N ARG A 693 20.75 -15.30 1.93
CA ARG A 693 20.61 -14.37 3.06
C ARG A 693 20.95 -15.00 4.40
N LEU A 694 21.27 -14.14 5.35
CA LEU A 694 21.34 -14.50 6.76
C LEU A 694 19.94 -14.56 7.38
N ARG A 695 19.75 -15.45 8.33
CA ARG A 695 18.56 -15.48 9.18
C ARG A 695 18.75 -14.71 10.48
N THR A 696 17.64 -14.23 11.00
CA THR A 696 17.52 -13.56 12.29
C THR A 696 16.63 -14.42 13.20
N PRO A 697 16.88 -14.43 14.53
CA PRO A 697 16.03 -15.17 15.46
C PRO A 697 14.68 -14.45 15.65
N ASP A 698 13.64 -15.22 15.96
CA ASP A 698 12.30 -14.71 16.26
C ASP A 698 12.17 -14.26 17.73
N LEU A 699 11.20 -13.37 17.98
CA LEU A 699 10.74 -13.02 19.31
C LEU A 699 9.78 -14.09 19.84
N THR A 700 9.97 -14.49 21.09
CA THR A 700 9.00 -15.34 21.79
C THR A 700 8.07 -14.47 22.61
N LEU A 701 6.76 -14.53 22.31
CA LEU A 701 5.71 -13.83 23.04
C LEU A 701 4.86 -14.82 23.82
N THR A 702 4.54 -14.52 25.08
CA THR A 702 3.73 -15.39 25.93
C THR A 702 2.74 -14.57 26.75
N LEU A 703 1.45 -14.92 26.69
CA LEU A 703 0.41 -14.28 27.50
C LEU A 703 0.55 -14.75 28.97
N LEU A 704 0.58 -13.80 29.92
CA LEU A 704 0.79 -14.10 31.34
C LEU A 704 -0.51 -14.14 32.18
N GLY A 705 -1.65 -13.80 31.59
CA GLY A 705 -2.95 -13.80 32.27
C GLY A 705 -4.11 -13.87 31.28
N PRO A 706 -5.35 -14.10 31.74
CA PRO A 706 -6.50 -14.10 30.86
C PRO A 706 -6.65 -12.75 30.14
N ALA A 707 -7.05 -12.78 28.87
CA ALA A 707 -7.38 -11.58 28.10
C ALA A 707 -8.89 -11.36 28.12
N ILE A 708 -9.34 -10.31 28.79
CA ILE A 708 -10.76 -9.96 28.92
C ILE A 708 -10.93 -8.50 28.52
N VAL A 709 -11.98 -8.18 27.75
CA VAL A 709 -12.25 -6.80 27.32
C VAL A 709 -12.29 -5.83 28.51
N GLY A 710 -11.49 -4.76 28.43
CA GLY A 710 -11.41 -3.71 29.45
C GLY A 710 -10.64 -4.08 30.71
N GLN A 711 -10.05 -5.28 30.80
CA GLN A 711 -9.18 -5.67 31.91
C GLN A 711 -7.72 -5.70 31.45
N GLU A 712 -6.84 -5.03 32.20
CA GLU A 712 -5.40 -5.03 31.91
C GLU A 712 -4.82 -6.44 32.09
N THR A 713 -3.97 -6.86 31.16
CA THR A 713 -3.23 -8.12 31.21
C THR A 713 -1.79 -7.91 30.71
N GLN A 714 -0.95 -8.95 30.77
CA GLN A 714 0.47 -8.86 30.46
C GLN A 714 0.92 -9.84 29.39
N VAL A 715 1.84 -9.39 28.54
CA VAL A 715 2.62 -10.25 27.64
C VAL A 715 4.08 -10.27 28.07
N GLN A 716 4.69 -11.45 28.11
CA GLN A 716 6.13 -11.61 28.21
C GLN A 716 6.74 -11.66 26.82
N ILE A 717 7.79 -10.87 26.59
CA ILE A 717 8.60 -10.87 25.38
C ILE A 717 9.99 -11.36 25.75
N VAL A 718 10.47 -12.38 25.05
CA VAL A 718 11.80 -12.98 25.25
C VAL A 718 12.59 -12.93 23.95
N PHE A 719 13.83 -12.44 24.04
CA PHE A 719 14.75 -12.34 22.92
C PHE A 719 16.18 -12.63 23.38
N LYS A 720 16.95 -13.33 22.54
CA LYS A 720 18.39 -13.58 22.76
C LYS A 720 19.19 -12.92 21.66
N ASN A 721 20.13 -12.05 22.02
CA ASN A 721 21.05 -11.44 21.06
C ASN A 721 21.88 -12.54 20.38
N PRO A 722 21.78 -12.73 19.04
CA PRO A 722 22.56 -13.76 18.35
C PRO A 722 24.02 -13.34 18.14
N LEU A 723 24.34 -12.05 18.26
CA LEU A 723 25.63 -11.50 17.86
C LEU A 723 26.68 -11.59 18.98
N PRO A 724 27.98 -11.66 18.60
CA PRO A 724 29.10 -11.52 19.54
C PRO A 724 29.37 -10.06 19.96
N VAL A 725 28.47 -9.13 19.63
CA VAL A 725 28.56 -7.69 19.96
C VAL A 725 27.28 -7.22 20.65
N THR A 726 27.37 -6.13 21.40
CA THR A 726 26.20 -5.47 22.03
C THR A 726 25.27 -4.87 20.98
N LEU A 727 23.95 -5.09 21.14
CA LEU A 727 22.92 -4.33 20.44
C LEU A 727 22.68 -3.04 21.23
N THR A 728 22.92 -1.89 20.62
CA THR A 728 22.77 -0.60 21.30
C THR A 728 21.41 0.01 21.05
N ASN A 729 20.83 0.72 22.02
CA ASN A 729 19.55 1.43 21.86
C ASN A 729 18.40 0.55 21.32
N ALA A 730 18.35 -0.71 21.74
CA ALA A 730 17.35 -1.65 21.27
C ALA A 730 15.94 -1.19 21.65
N THR A 731 15.04 -1.24 20.67
CA THR A 731 13.66 -0.77 20.80
C THR A 731 12.70 -1.84 20.28
N PHE A 732 11.62 -2.08 21.01
CA PHE A 732 10.53 -2.94 20.57
C PHE A 732 9.38 -2.09 20.02
N HIS A 733 8.82 -2.49 18.89
CA HIS A 733 7.55 -1.99 18.39
C HIS A 733 6.49 -3.05 18.62
N ILE A 734 5.31 -2.66 19.11
CA ILE A 734 4.24 -3.58 19.48
C ILE A 734 2.92 -3.00 19.00
N GLU A 735 2.11 -3.82 18.34
CA GLU A 735 0.79 -3.41 17.86
C GLU A 735 -0.17 -4.61 17.83
N GLY A 736 -1.47 -4.35 17.97
CA GLY A 736 -2.51 -5.35 17.74
C GLY A 736 -3.89 -4.71 17.65
N SER A 737 -4.62 -5.01 16.57
CA SER A 737 -5.97 -4.45 16.36
C SER A 737 -6.92 -4.85 17.49
N GLY A 738 -7.64 -3.87 18.05
CA GLY A 738 -8.50 -4.07 19.21
C GLY A 738 -7.76 -4.38 20.52
N LEU A 739 -6.44 -4.12 20.59
CA LEU A 739 -5.61 -4.21 21.78
C LEU A 739 -4.95 -2.84 22.04
N SER A 740 -5.21 -2.25 23.20
CA SER A 740 -4.51 -1.04 23.64
C SER A 740 -3.11 -1.43 24.13
N THR A 741 -2.09 -1.06 23.36
CA THR A 741 -0.68 -1.42 23.59
C THR A 741 0.18 -0.16 23.56
N PRO A 742 1.36 -0.14 24.21
CA PRO A 742 2.34 0.87 23.90
C PRO A 742 2.93 0.58 22.52
N ASN A 743 2.83 1.54 21.61
CA ASN A 743 3.33 1.40 20.25
C ASN A 743 4.85 1.14 20.21
N THR A 744 5.60 1.60 21.21
CA THR A 744 7.07 1.52 21.23
C THR A 744 7.60 1.43 22.66
N MET A 745 8.64 0.61 22.87
CA MET A 745 9.33 0.43 24.14
C MET A 745 10.85 0.43 23.96
N THR A 746 11.54 1.38 24.56
CA THR A 746 13.02 1.40 24.58
C THR A 746 13.55 0.53 25.72
N VAL A 747 14.48 -0.37 25.41
CA VAL A 747 15.09 -1.32 26.37
C VAL A 747 16.52 -0.93 26.70
N GLY A 748 17.20 -0.23 25.80
CA GLY A 748 18.60 0.14 25.93
C GLY A 748 19.51 -0.93 25.36
N ASP A 749 20.67 -1.12 25.97
CA ASP A 749 21.71 -2.00 25.43
C ASP A 749 21.49 -3.47 25.81
N ILE A 750 21.66 -4.38 24.84
CA ILE A 750 21.59 -5.83 25.03
C ILE A 750 22.96 -6.42 24.72
N GLY A 751 23.66 -6.91 25.75
CA GLY A 751 25.01 -7.44 25.65
C GLY A 751 25.15 -8.67 24.73
N PRO A 752 26.38 -9.03 24.34
CA PRO A 752 26.66 -10.19 23.49
C PRO A 752 26.03 -11.46 24.05
N HIS A 753 25.27 -12.18 23.22
CA HIS A 753 24.60 -13.44 23.60
C HIS A 753 23.65 -13.35 24.82
N GLN A 754 23.33 -12.14 25.29
CA GLN A 754 22.41 -11.91 26.41
C GLN A 754 20.97 -12.22 26.01
N THR A 755 20.21 -12.79 26.94
CA THR A 755 18.75 -12.94 26.83
C THR A 755 18.06 -11.86 27.63
N VAL A 756 17.14 -11.13 27.00
CA VAL A 756 16.24 -10.19 27.67
C VAL A 756 14.85 -10.81 27.84
N ARG A 757 14.21 -10.48 28.97
CA ARG A 757 12.84 -10.88 29.30
C ARG A 757 12.10 -9.63 29.78
N LEU A 758 11.06 -9.25 29.08
CA LEU A 758 10.29 -8.03 29.34
C LEU A 758 8.83 -8.41 29.55
N CYS A 759 8.17 -7.77 30.51
CA CYS A 759 6.72 -7.87 30.68
C CYS A 759 6.11 -6.53 30.28
N GLN A 760 5.14 -6.57 29.36
CA GLN A 760 4.42 -5.39 28.92
C GLN A 760 2.92 -5.54 29.19
N ASN A 761 2.34 -4.55 29.85
CA ASN A 761 0.90 -4.44 30.04
C ASN A 761 0.20 -4.03 28.74
N PHE A 762 -0.98 -4.57 28.50
CA PHE A 762 -1.91 -4.13 27.45
C PHE A 762 -3.36 -4.37 27.89
N THR A 763 -4.30 -3.65 27.29
CA THR A 763 -5.74 -3.80 27.58
C THR A 763 -6.50 -4.20 26.32
N PRO A 764 -7.13 -5.39 26.27
CA PRO A 764 -8.01 -5.75 25.17
C PRO A 764 -9.25 -4.84 25.10
N LEU A 765 -9.56 -4.35 23.91
CA LEU A 765 -10.71 -3.46 23.65
C LEU A 765 -11.83 -4.19 22.91
N ARG A 766 -11.50 -5.22 22.12
CA ARG A 766 -12.46 -6.02 21.35
C ARG A 766 -12.27 -7.50 21.65
N ALA A 767 -13.39 -8.22 21.81
CA ALA A 767 -13.39 -9.66 22.05
C ALA A 767 -13.12 -10.47 20.77
N GLY A 768 -12.92 -11.77 20.93
CA GLY A 768 -12.63 -12.69 19.84
C GLY A 768 -11.13 -12.91 19.64
N ARG A 769 -10.79 -13.62 18.57
CA ARG A 769 -9.40 -13.93 18.22
C ARG A 769 -8.71 -12.66 17.72
N ARG A 770 -7.59 -12.30 18.34
CA ARG A 770 -6.76 -11.12 18.03
C ARG A 770 -5.29 -11.55 17.91
N GLN A 771 -4.48 -10.72 17.28
CA GLN A 771 -3.03 -10.95 17.18
C GLN A 771 -2.27 -9.75 17.73
N LEU A 772 -1.25 -10.04 18.53
CA LEU A 772 -0.27 -9.09 19.01
C LEU A 772 1.02 -9.31 18.23
N VAL A 773 1.49 -8.29 17.52
CA VAL A 773 2.68 -8.32 16.68
C VAL A 773 3.76 -7.48 17.35
N ALA A 774 4.99 -8.00 17.38
CA ALA A 774 6.14 -7.27 17.86
C ALA A 774 7.33 -7.35 16.90
N SER A 775 8.14 -6.31 16.90
CA SER A 775 9.47 -6.29 16.25
C SER A 775 10.51 -5.76 17.23
N LEU A 776 11.78 -6.09 16.98
CA LEU A 776 12.94 -5.46 17.62
C LEU A 776 13.79 -4.76 16.56
N ASP A 777 14.15 -3.52 16.87
CA ASP A 777 15.02 -2.66 16.06
C ASP A 777 16.26 -2.25 16.86
N SER A 778 17.42 -2.31 16.21
CA SER A 778 18.70 -1.82 16.72
C SER A 778 19.66 -1.55 15.57
N PRO A 779 20.66 -0.67 15.72
CA PRO A 779 21.63 -0.39 14.64
C PRO A 779 22.42 -1.63 14.19
N GLN A 780 22.63 -2.61 15.07
CA GLN A 780 23.41 -3.81 14.79
C GLN A 780 22.57 -4.98 14.30
N LEU A 781 21.26 -4.98 14.55
CA LEU A 781 20.36 -6.08 14.22
C LEU A 781 18.96 -5.55 13.93
N SER A 782 18.45 -5.94 12.77
CA SER A 782 17.11 -5.63 12.27
C SER A 782 16.37 -6.93 11.95
N GLN A 783 15.13 -6.84 11.45
CA GLN A 783 14.33 -8.00 11.02
C GLN A 783 14.07 -9.06 12.09
N VAL A 784 13.89 -8.65 13.34
CA VAL A 784 13.51 -9.54 14.43
C VAL A 784 12.02 -9.34 14.69
N HIS A 785 11.23 -10.41 14.59
CA HIS A 785 9.76 -10.34 14.66
C HIS A 785 9.18 -11.43 15.54
N GLY A 786 7.99 -11.19 16.08
CA GLY A 786 7.18 -12.23 16.71
C GLY A 786 5.71 -11.89 16.70
N VAL A 787 4.88 -12.91 16.87
CA VAL A 787 3.43 -12.78 16.91
C VAL A 787 2.86 -13.71 17.96
N LEU A 788 1.82 -13.23 18.65
CA LEU A 788 1.03 -14.01 19.57
C LEU A 788 -0.44 -13.93 19.17
N THR A 789 -1.08 -15.08 19.01
CA THR A 789 -2.54 -15.15 18.89
C THR A 789 -3.16 -15.17 20.28
N ILE A 790 -4.17 -14.33 20.51
CA ILE A 790 -4.83 -14.13 21.80
C ILE A 790 -6.34 -14.31 21.59
N ASP A 791 -6.97 -15.17 22.38
CA ASP A 791 -8.43 -15.26 22.44
C ASP A 791 -8.94 -14.36 23.56
N VAL A 792 -9.60 -13.26 23.18
CA VAL A 792 -10.10 -12.26 24.11
C VAL A 792 -11.56 -12.57 24.47
N ALA A 793 -11.84 -12.76 25.76
CA ALA A 793 -13.19 -12.96 26.25
C ALA A 793 -13.96 -11.64 26.42
N GLN A 794 -15.28 -11.68 26.23
CA GLN A 794 -16.14 -10.55 26.60
C GLN A 794 -16.16 -10.34 28.11
N ASN A 795 -16.22 -9.08 28.55
CA ASN A 795 -16.38 -8.77 29.97
C ASN A 795 -17.84 -9.08 30.37
N PRO A 796 -18.09 -9.99 31.34
CA PRO A 796 -19.45 -10.25 31.78
C PRO A 796 -20.06 -8.95 32.34
N PRO A 797 -21.33 -8.64 32.01
CA PRO A 797 -21.99 -7.47 32.59
C PRO A 797 -21.93 -7.59 34.11
N ARG A 798 -21.50 -6.52 34.81
CA ARG A 798 -21.58 -6.47 36.26
C ARG A 798 -23.04 -6.74 36.64
N GLY A 799 -23.30 -7.90 37.25
CA GLY A 799 -24.59 -8.17 37.86
C GLY A 799 -24.92 -7.06 38.86
N PRO A 800 -26.22 -6.80 39.14
CA PRO A 800 -26.59 -5.82 40.14
C PRO A 800 -25.84 -6.14 41.42
N SER A 801 -25.04 -5.18 41.90
CA SER A 801 -24.31 -5.28 43.15
C SER A 801 -25.26 -5.83 44.21
N ALA A 802 -24.94 -7.00 44.75
CA ALA A 802 -25.68 -7.54 45.88
C ALA A 802 -25.80 -6.45 46.95
N SER A 803 -27.04 -6.15 47.32
CA SER A 803 -27.38 -5.19 48.37
C SER A 803 -26.48 -5.43 49.59
N PRO A 804 -26.00 -4.36 50.27
CA PRO A 804 -25.16 -4.54 51.44
C PRO A 804 -25.92 -5.36 52.48
N ALA A 805 -25.31 -6.46 52.92
CA ALA A 805 -25.83 -7.30 53.99
C ALA A 805 -26.12 -6.44 55.23
N PRO A 806 -27.21 -6.70 55.96
CA PRO A 806 -27.57 -5.90 57.13
C PRO A 806 -26.48 -6.00 58.19
N THR A 807 -26.15 -4.84 58.75
CA THR A 807 -25.22 -4.63 59.86
C THR A 807 -25.43 -5.64 60.99
N ARG A 808 -24.36 -6.36 61.34
CA ARG A 808 -24.27 -7.22 62.53
C ARG A 808 -24.52 -6.40 63.80
N GLY A 809 -25.59 -6.72 64.51
CA GLY A 809 -25.77 -6.37 65.92
C GLY A 809 -24.84 -7.18 66.83
N SER A 810 -24.40 -6.56 67.92
CA SER A 810 -23.50 -7.08 68.96
C SER A 810 -24.01 -8.35 69.66
N PRO A 811 -23.13 -9.15 70.30
CA PRO A 811 -23.46 -10.50 70.76
C PRO A 811 -24.05 -10.50 72.18
N ALA A 812 -25.13 -11.26 72.38
CA ALA A 812 -25.60 -11.68 73.70
C ALA A 812 -25.41 -13.19 73.87
N ARG A 813 -24.88 -13.56 75.04
CA ARG A 813 -24.53 -14.91 75.51
C ARG A 813 -25.75 -15.85 75.58
N GLY A 814 -25.57 -17.14 75.31
CA GLY A 814 -26.49 -18.18 75.79
C GLY A 814 -26.36 -19.58 75.19
N ARG A 815 -25.56 -20.44 75.85
CA ARG A 815 -25.67 -21.91 76.06
C ARG A 815 -26.34 -22.83 75.02
N GLY A 816 -25.65 -23.93 74.68
CA GLY A 816 -26.29 -25.22 74.37
C GLY A 816 -25.56 -26.13 73.36
N SER A 817 -24.91 -27.18 73.85
CA SER A 817 -24.16 -28.25 73.15
C SER A 817 -25.04 -29.23 72.32
N PRO A 818 -24.54 -30.39 71.82
CA PRO A 818 -23.58 -30.61 70.73
C PRO A 818 -24.11 -31.62 69.66
N GLY A 819 -23.51 -31.69 68.46
CA GLY A 819 -23.95 -32.69 67.47
C GLY A 819 -23.09 -32.88 66.21
N ARG A 820 -22.10 -33.76 66.31
CA ARG A 820 -21.72 -34.84 65.37
C ARG A 820 -21.40 -34.56 63.88
N THR A 821 -20.11 -34.79 63.57
CA THR A 821 -19.52 -35.71 62.56
C THR A 821 -19.50 -35.41 61.05
N ARG A 822 -18.25 -35.47 60.53
CA ARG A 822 -17.73 -36.14 59.29
C ARG A 822 -18.38 -35.74 57.95
N GLY A 823 -17.66 -35.43 56.88
CA GLY A 823 -16.24 -35.58 56.54
C GLY A 823 -15.95 -34.95 55.17
N SER A 824 -14.66 -34.83 54.89
CA SER A 824 -14.00 -34.34 53.66
C SER A 824 -14.28 -35.22 52.40
N PRO A 825 -13.56 -35.05 51.26
CA PRO A 825 -13.59 -33.95 50.29
C PRO A 825 -13.67 -34.44 48.81
N ALA A 826 -13.51 -33.50 47.88
CA ALA A 826 -12.79 -33.63 46.60
C ALA A 826 -13.57 -33.84 45.26
N ALA A 827 -13.14 -32.99 44.31
CA ALA A 827 -12.92 -33.19 42.88
C ALA A 827 -14.13 -33.33 41.93
N THR A 828 -14.37 -32.29 41.14
CA THR A 828 -13.81 -32.12 39.77
C THR A 828 -13.76 -30.65 39.41
#